data_AF-A0A668T565-F1
#
_entry.id   AF-A0A668T565-F1
#
_cell.length_a   1.000
_cell.length_b   1.000
_cell.length_c   1.000
_cell.angle_alpha   90.00
_cell.angle_beta   90.00
_cell.angle_gamma   90.00
#
_symmetry.space_group_name_H-M   'P 1'
#
loop_
_entity.id
_entity.type
_entity.pdbx_description
1 polymer ?
#
loop_
_entity_poly.entity_id
_entity_poly.type
_entity_poly.pdbx_seq_one_letter_code
_entity_poly.pdbx_strand_id
1 'polypeptide(L)'
;MKMWVCQGFLLLLFLPLAREQSVTAGASPEGAAGRSQSVASSPGRSDSLAWKLEEETREDPTRLKVLKYLSEHPELFQDGRVEVQRLFQQEALNVKLEPELQRCCMTDLEKGCSEEVASGWDLECLQDRLVDLTPDCRDVVGNLTELQSQDIRRNALLMRACDAVIQAQCHEVAENPIDAGDLMECLVQNKHHRVTSEKCAVGVTRFQLIQMGDFSFSYKFKTACEEDVLRLCPNMRKKVDVMICLGTAVRNAMMWYAVERQVSPRCRQQLRVEEVAMSEDIRLQPELHDFCRQDIYRLCQNVAFGNAQVIECLKENKRLLAWRCHQKVFRLQEAEMIVPELDYTLMRVCKNMIWRFCQETDGSNILQCLKQNKNSEWMDPKCKRMIINRQLTQNTDYRLNPVLRRACRADIPKFCQSILNQAAVDVELEGQVISCLKLKYADQHLSPDCEDQIRVILQESALDYRLDPQLQIHCSEEISRLCPEEAAAQEQSGQVTECLKINILKIKLEGCKMEVFNMLKVSKADVFVDPVLHTACALDIKHHCAAMPPGLGRQMSCLMEALQDRRIHLQPECKKKLQDHIDMWSYAAKMSPQFQEFPIMEERGGPQVSRMLVIASVSLLLFTVCCTLMYVKQKQTKPSKYDILY
;
A
#
# COMPACT_ATOMS: atom_id res chain seq x y z
N MET A 1 52.72 -13.45 46.01
CA MET A 1 52.18 -13.69 44.66
C MET A 1 51.49 -15.04 44.67
N LYS A 2 50.15 -15.07 44.73
CA LYS A 2 49.37 -16.30 44.71
C LYS A 2 48.81 -16.51 43.31
N MET A 3 49.09 -17.71 42.79
CA MET A 3 48.18 -18.54 41.99
C MET A 3 47.60 -17.91 40.72
N TRP A 4 48.42 -17.92 39.68
CA TRP A 4 47.98 -18.32 38.36
C TRP A 4 47.90 -19.85 38.31
N VAL A 5 46.70 -20.43 38.39
CA VAL A 5 46.34 -21.66 37.68
C VAL A 5 44.83 -21.61 37.45
N CYS A 6 44.44 -21.31 36.22
CA CYS A 6 43.34 -21.91 35.45
C CYS A 6 42.88 -20.93 34.37
N GLN A 7 43.69 -20.82 33.32
CA GLN A 7 43.27 -20.36 32.00
C GLN A 7 43.80 -21.37 30.96
N GLY A 8 42.86 -21.95 30.19
CA GLY A 8 43.10 -22.50 28.86
C GLY A 8 43.37 -24.01 28.77
N PHE A 9 42.41 -24.76 28.21
CA PHE A 9 42.54 -25.71 27.09
C PHE A 9 41.13 -26.30 26.82
N LEU A 10 40.42 -25.89 25.76
CA LEU A 10 40.44 -26.38 24.37
C LEU A 10 39.51 -27.60 24.12
N LEU A 11 38.51 -27.37 23.25
CA LEU A 11 38.25 -28.13 22.01
C LEU A 11 38.37 -29.67 22.04
N LEU A 12 37.22 -30.35 21.82
CA LEU A 12 36.97 -31.38 20.78
C LEU A 12 35.99 -32.48 21.25
N LEU A 13 34.79 -32.48 20.65
CA LEU A 13 34.02 -33.68 20.25
C LEU A 13 33.25 -33.27 18.98
N PHE A 14 33.90 -33.23 17.82
CA PHE A 14 33.95 -34.29 16.80
C PHE A 14 32.58 -34.87 16.38
N LEU A 15 32.08 -34.35 15.24
CA LEU A 15 31.65 -35.17 14.09
C LEU A 15 32.77 -36.18 13.73
N PRO A 16 32.49 -37.40 13.24
CA PRO A 16 32.02 -37.54 11.85
C PRO A 16 31.15 -38.78 11.54
N LEU A 17 30.48 -38.79 10.39
CA LEU A 17 30.64 -39.84 9.37
C LEU A 17 29.88 -39.45 8.10
N ALA A 18 30.65 -39.31 7.02
CA ALA A 18 30.20 -39.21 5.65
C ALA A 18 29.74 -40.58 5.13
N ARG A 19 28.80 -40.59 4.18
CA ARG A 19 28.67 -41.68 3.21
C ARG A 19 28.41 -41.08 1.82
N GLU A 20 29.36 -41.33 0.92
CA GLU A 20 29.27 -41.17 -0.52
C GLU A 20 28.32 -42.23 -1.13
N GLN A 21 27.63 -41.89 -2.22
CA GLN A 21 27.70 -42.58 -3.52
C GLN A 21 26.66 -42.08 -4.56
N SER A 22 27.21 -41.56 -5.68
CA SER A 22 26.86 -41.82 -7.10
C SER A 22 25.47 -41.45 -7.65
N VAL A 23 25.32 -40.48 -8.58
CA VAL A 23 25.58 -40.53 -10.05
C VAL A 23 24.71 -41.55 -10.82
N THR A 24 23.70 -41.06 -11.55
CA THR A 24 23.25 -41.39 -12.94
C THR A 24 22.17 -40.35 -13.31
N ALA A 25 22.30 -39.44 -14.28
CA ALA A 25 22.34 -39.59 -15.74
C ALA A 25 21.01 -40.03 -16.40
N GLY A 26 20.49 -39.17 -17.30
CA GLY A 26 19.47 -39.46 -18.33
C GLY A 26 18.04 -39.05 -17.97
N ALA A 27 17.19 -38.51 -18.84
CA ALA A 27 17.29 -38.03 -20.21
C ALA A 27 15.97 -37.30 -20.51
N SER A 28 15.97 -36.40 -21.50
CA SER A 28 14.76 -35.96 -22.21
C SER A 28 13.96 -37.16 -22.77
N PRO A 29 12.71 -36.96 -23.21
CA PRO A 29 12.58 -36.70 -24.64
C PRO A 29 11.60 -35.57 -25.01
N GLU A 30 11.85 -35.11 -26.23
CA GLU A 30 11.11 -34.17 -27.04
C GLU A 30 9.68 -34.63 -27.38
N GLY A 31 8.86 -33.66 -27.78
CA GLY A 31 8.15 -33.77 -29.06
C GLY A 31 6.63 -34.04 -29.02
N ALA A 32 5.85 -32.99 -29.30
CA ALA A 32 4.75 -32.94 -30.29
C ALA A 32 3.88 -31.70 -29.97
N ALA A 33 4.04 -30.58 -30.67
CA ALA A 33 3.47 -30.27 -31.99
C ALA A 33 1.93 -30.22 -32.02
N GLY A 34 1.40 -28.99 -32.05
CA GLY A 34 0.34 -28.59 -32.98
C GLY A 34 -1.11 -28.70 -32.51
N ARG A 35 -1.69 -27.56 -32.08
CA ARG A 35 -2.91 -27.04 -32.73
C ARG A 35 -3.13 -25.57 -32.40
N SER A 36 -2.96 -24.77 -33.44
CA SER A 36 -3.45 -23.41 -33.62
C SER A 36 -4.97 -23.34 -33.48
N GLN A 37 -5.48 -22.51 -32.57
CA GLN A 37 -6.83 -21.96 -32.64
C GLN A 37 -6.83 -20.53 -32.05
N SER A 38 -6.90 -19.58 -32.98
CA SER A 38 -7.54 -18.25 -32.89
C SER A 38 -7.61 -17.60 -31.50
N VAL A 39 -6.61 -16.78 -31.18
CA VAL A 39 -6.74 -15.71 -30.18
C VAL A 39 -7.56 -14.59 -30.80
N ALA A 40 -8.79 -14.42 -30.31
CA ALA A 40 -9.57 -13.22 -30.53
C ALA A 40 -8.88 -12.06 -29.80
N SER A 41 -8.52 -11.03 -30.57
CA SER A 41 -7.99 -9.75 -30.09
C SER A 41 -9.06 -9.02 -29.26
N SER A 42 -8.79 -8.80 -27.97
CA SER A 42 -9.54 -7.85 -27.14
C SER A 42 -9.28 -6.40 -27.59
N PRO A 43 -10.27 -5.49 -27.42
CA PRO A 43 -10.36 -4.26 -28.19
C PRO A 43 -9.56 -3.13 -27.52
N GLY A 44 -8.50 -2.69 -28.19
CA GLY A 44 -7.81 -1.43 -27.89
C GLY A 44 -7.44 -0.65 -29.15
N ARG A 45 -7.90 -1.12 -30.32
CA ARG A 45 -7.58 -0.57 -31.65
C ARG A 45 -8.81 -0.07 -32.40
N SER A 46 -10.01 -0.50 -32.03
CA SER A 46 -11.26 -0.18 -32.74
C SER A 46 -11.76 1.25 -32.47
N ASP A 47 -11.54 1.78 -31.26
CA ASP A 47 -11.93 3.16 -30.93
C ASP A 47 -10.97 4.17 -31.57
N SER A 48 -9.75 3.70 -31.88
CA SER A 48 -8.80 4.38 -32.75
C SER A 48 -9.04 4.13 -34.26
N LEU A 49 -10.20 3.62 -34.66
CA LEU A 49 -10.62 3.53 -36.06
C LEU A 49 -12.00 4.19 -36.24
N ALA A 50 -12.77 4.29 -35.14
CA ALA A 50 -13.89 5.19 -34.89
C ALA A 50 -13.71 6.58 -35.54
N TRP A 51 -12.59 7.22 -35.20
CA TRP A 51 -12.22 8.57 -35.65
C TRP A 51 -11.90 8.66 -37.15
N LYS A 52 -11.59 7.54 -37.80
CA LYS A 52 -11.04 7.51 -39.16
C LYS A 52 -12.09 7.82 -40.23
N LEU A 53 -13.39 7.67 -39.92
CA LEU A 53 -14.49 7.86 -40.88
C LEU A 53 -15.25 9.18 -40.74
N GLU A 54 -15.24 9.83 -39.57
CA GLU A 54 -16.04 11.04 -39.32
C GLU A 54 -15.35 12.33 -39.77
N GLU A 55 -14.01 12.34 -39.89
CA GLU A 55 -13.23 13.53 -40.29
C GLU A 55 -12.88 13.51 -41.81
N GLU A 56 -12.81 12.33 -42.43
CA GLU A 56 -12.43 12.16 -43.85
C GLU A 56 -13.53 12.56 -44.85
N THR A 57 -14.79 12.69 -44.40
CA THR A 57 -15.91 13.08 -45.28
C THR A 57 -16.12 14.58 -45.43
N ARG A 58 -15.30 15.43 -44.78
CA ARG A 58 -15.52 16.89 -44.78
C ARG A 58 -14.44 17.73 -45.46
N GLU A 59 -13.24 17.21 -45.78
CA GLU A 59 -12.11 18.09 -46.15
C GLU A 59 -11.54 18.07 -47.58
N ASP A 60 -11.78 17.11 -48.50
CA ASP A 60 -11.34 17.37 -49.91
C ASP A 60 -11.97 16.50 -51.03
N PRO A 61 -13.01 16.97 -51.73
CA PRO A 61 -13.57 16.30 -52.91
C PRO A 61 -12.70 16.39 -54.18
N THR A 62 -11.56 17.08 -54.13
CA THR A 62 -10.63 17.31 -55.25
C THR A 62 -9.61 16.17 -55.38
N ARG A 63 -9.15 15.64 -54.24
CA ARG A 63 -8.17 14.55 -54.15
C ARG A 63 -8.65 13.24 -54.80
N LEU A 64 -9.94 12.92 -54.65
CA LEU A 64 -10.56 11.74 -55.26
C LEU A 64 -10.67 11.84 -56.80
N LYS A 65 -10.80 13.07 -57.34
CA LYS A 65 -10.85 13.32 -58.79
C LYS A 65 -9.50 13.16 -59.46
N VAL A 66 -8.42 13.58 -58.79
CA VAL A 66 -7.04 13.46 -59.29
C VAL A 66 -6.60 12.00 -59.35
N LEU A 67 -6.88 11.21 -58.30
CA LEU A 67 -6.58 9.78 -58.29
C LEU A 67 -7.34 9.00 -59.38
N LYS A 68 -8.60 9.39 -59.65
CA LYS A 68 -9.40 8.78 -60.71
C LYS A 68 -8.85 9.13 -62.10
N TYR A 69 -8.45 10.38 -62.33
CA TYR A 69 -7.86 10.85 -63.58
C TYR A 69 -6.49 10.19 -63.88
N LEU A 70 -5.66 9.98 -62.85
CA LEU A 70 -4.37 9.32 -62.98
C LEU A 70 -4.49 7.80 -63.25
N SER A 71 -5.56 7.16 -62.77
CA SER A 71 -5.86 5.75 -63.09
C SER A 71 -6.28 5.54 -64.55
N GLU A 72 -6.77 6.59 -65.20
CA GLU A 72 -7.31 6.54 -66.56
C GLU A 72 -6.24 6.81 -67.64
N HIS A 73 -5.07 7.38 -67.30
CA HIS A 73 -4.03 7.81 -68.27
C HIS A 73 -2.58 7.36 -67.91
N PRO A 74 -2.26 6.06 -68.02
CA PRO A 74 -0.94 5.50 -67.68
C PRO A 74 0.20 5.83 -68.67
N GLU A 75 -0.14 6.38 -69.84
CA GLU A 75 0.78 6.67 -70.96
C GLU A 75 1.79 7.82 -70.67
N LEU A 76 1.58 8.59 -69.60
CA LEU A 76 2.42 9.75 -69.21
C LEU A 76 3.75 9.37 -68.54
N PHE A 77 4.04 8.09 -68.37
CA PHE A 77 5.19 7.57 -67.60
C PHE A 77 6.33 7.01 -68.47
N GLN A 78 7.08 7.87 -69.17
CA GLN A 78 8.49 7.56 -69.50
C GLN A 78 9.45 8.72 -69.24
N ASP A 79 9.06 9.97 -69.51
CA ASP A 79 9.87 11.16 -69.15
C ASP A 79 9.49 11.78 -67.79
N GLY A 80 8.39 11.32 -67.19
CA GLY A 80 7.86 11.87 -65.96
C GLY A 80 8.56 11.42 -64.68
N ARG A 81 9.53 10.49 -64.68
CA ARG A 81 10.11 10.01 -63.40
C ARG A 81 10.82 11.09 -62.61
N VAL A 82 11.55 11.98 -63.28
CA VAL A 82 12.25 13.08 -62.60
C VAL A 82 11.26 14.14 -62.12
N GLU A 83 10.25 14.46 -62.92
CA GLU A 83 9.25 15.48 -62.58
C GLU A 83 8.22 14.97 -61.56
N VAL A 84 7.82 13.69 -61.62
CA VAL A 84 7.00 13.02 -60.62
C VAL A 84 7.80 12.82 -59.34
N GLN A 85 9.09 12.49 -59.38
CA GLN A 85 9.91 12.42 -58.17
C GLN A 85 10.17 13.81 -57.57
N ARG A 86 10.27 14.85 -58.40
CA ARG A 86 10.31 16.26 -57.99
C ARG A 86 8.97 16.74 -57.46
N LEU A 87 7.85 16.31 -58.02
CA LEU A 87 6.49 16.61 -57.56
C LEU A 87 6.13 15.84 -56.29
N PHE A 88 6.58 14.59 -56.13
CA PHE A 88 6.55 13.85 -54.85
C PHE A 88 7.47 14.49 -53.82
N GLN A 89 8.64 15.03 -54.21
CA GLN A 89 9.46 15.87 -53.31
C GLN A 89 8.79 17.21 -53.00
N GLN A 90 8.04 17.81 -53.93
CA GLN A 90 7.27 19.04 -53.71
C GLN A 90 5.96 18.82 -52.92
N GLU A 91 5.36 17.63 -52.98
CA GLU A 91 4.24 17.21 -52.14
C GLU A 91 4.73 16.72 -50.78
N ALA A 92 5.91 16.10 -50.69
CA ALA A 92 6.63 15.90 -49.43
C ALA A 92 7.07 17.24 -48.81
N LEU A 93 7.20 18.31 -49.59
CA LEU A 93 7.38 19.68 -49.08
C LEU A 93 6.06 20.32 -48.59
N ASN A 94 4.90 19.73 -48.90
CA ASN A 94 3.60 20.12 -48.31
C ASN A 94 3.30 19.38 -46.99
N VAL A 95 4.00 18.29 -46.69
CA VAL A 95 4.07 17.70 -45.34
C VAL A 95 5.37 18.21 -44.71
N LYS A 96 5.30 19.31 -43.94
CA LYS A 96 6.48 19.87 -43.25
C LYS A 96 6.98 18.91 -42.16
N LEU A 97 7.68 17.85 -42.55
CA LEU A 97 8.42 17.00 -41.63
C LEU A 97 9.64 17.78 -41.13
N GLU A 98 9.93 17.70 -39.83
CA GLU A 98 11.14 18.29 -39.25
C GLU A 98 12.38 17.76 -39.99
N PRO A 99 13.31 18.61 -40.46
CA PRO A 99 14.41 18.19 -41.34
C PRO A 99 15.26 17.04 -40.78
N GLU A 100 15.40 16.96 -39.46
CA GLU A 100 16.15 15.90 -38.79
C GLU A 100 15.43 14.55 -38.85
N LEU A 101 14.09 14.53 -38.75
CA LEU A 101 13.28 13.33 -38.93
C LEU A 101 13.37 12.83 -40.37
N GLN A 102 13.28 13.73 -41.35
CA GLN A 102 13.42 13.37 -42.76
C GLN A 102 14.79 12.79 -43.08
N ARG A 103 15.84 13.20 -42.36
CA ARG A 103 17.18 12.67 -42.60
C ARG A 103 17.41 11.29 -41.98
N CYS A 104 16.96 11.08 -40.74
CA CYS A 104 17.33 9.89 -39.96
C CYS A 104 16.22 8.85 -39.85
N CYS A 105 14.95 9.22 -40.04
CA CYS A 105 13.79 8.38 -39.70
C CYS A 105 13.00 7.85 -40.91
N MET A 106 13.37 8.16 -42.15
CA MET A 106 12.58 7.78 -43.34
C MET A 106 12.30 6.29 -43.43
N THR A 107 13.29 5.45 -43.13
CA THR A 107 13.13 3.99 -43.17
C THR A 107 12.14 3.51 -42.11
N ASP A 108 12.13 4.14 -40.93
CA ASP A 108 11.25 3.77 -39.82
C ASP A 108 9.81 4.30 -40.04
N LEU A 109 9.69 5.50 -40.63
CA LEU A 109 8.42 6.07 -41.06
C LEU A 109 7.74 5.21 -42.13
N GLU A 110 8.47 4.78 -43.15
CA GLU A 110 7.94 3.89 -44.20
C GLU A 110 7.52 2.52 -43.65
N LYS A 111 8.24 1.98 -42.66
CA LYS A 111 7.99 0.63 -42.11
C LYS A 111 6.80 0.55 -41.16
N GLY A 112 6.28 1.66 -40.66
CA GLY A 112 4.98 1.63 -39.99
C GLY A 112 4.58 2.88 -39.26
N CYS A 113 4.76 4.02 -39.93
CA CYS A 113 4.04 5.28 -39.70
C CYS A 113 3.52 5.86 -41.04
N SER A 114 3.41 5.04 -42.09
CA SER A 114 3.17 5.49 -43.46
C SER A 114 1.80 6.14 -43.67
N GLU A 115 0.78 5.77 -42.88
CA GLU A 115 -0.55 6.39 -42.93
C GLU A 115 -0.58 7.70 -42.13
N GLU A 116 0.18 7.75 -41.03
CA GLU A 116 0.27 8.87 -40.09
C GLU A 116 1.07 10.07 -40.66
N VAL A 117 2.01 9.79 -41.57
CA VAL A 117 2.79 10.80 -42.31
C VAL A 117 1.89 11.69 -43.16
N ALA A 118 0.87 11.11 -43.79
CA ALA A 118 -0.07 11.87 -44.62
C ALA A 118 -0.98 12.82 -43.81
N SER A 119 -1.02 12.64 -42.48
CA SER A 119 -1.88 13.40 -41.57
C SER A 119 -1.10 14.35 -40.65
N GLY A 120 0.23 14.39 -40.72
CA GLY A 120 1.09 15.23 -39.87
C GLY A 120 1.27 14.72 -38.44
N TRP A 121 1.19 13.39 -38.25
CA TRP A 121 1.38 12.69 -36.95
C TRP A 121 2.68 11.89 -36.91
N ASP A 122 3.68 12.30 -37.71
CA ASP A 122 4.94 11.60 -37.91
C ASP A 122 5.69 11.35 -36.60
N LEU A 123 5.91 12.41 -35.84
CA LEU A 123 6.67 12.37 -34.60
C LEU A 123 5.92 11.56 -33.53
N GLU A 124 4.60 11.71 -33.46
CA GLU A 124 3.75 10.95 -32.55
C GLU A 124 3.87 9.45 -32.82
N CYS A 125 3.69 9.02 -34.07
CA CYS A 125 3.82 7.61 -34.40
C CYS A 125 5.22 7.04 -34.06
N LEU A 126 6.28 7.81 -34.36
CA LEU A 126 7.65 7.43 -34.01
C LEU A 126 7.86 7.33 -32.50
N GLN A 127 7.28 8.27 -31.72
CA GLN A 127 7.33 8.24 -30.25
C GLN A 127 6.72 6.97 -29.67
N ASP A 128 5.58 6.52 -30.19
CA ASP A 128 4.89 5.31 -29.71
C ASP A 128 5.68 4.03 -30.00
N ARG A 129 6.63 4.10 -30.95
CA ARG A 129 7.47 2.98 -31.39
C ARG A 129 8.95 3.17 -31.06
N LEU A 130 9.28 4.05 -30.12
CA LEU A 130 10.65 4.38 -29.72
C LEU A 130 11.56 3.16 -29.55
N VAL A 131 11.03 2.06 -28.99
CA VAL A 131 11.79 0.81 -28.75
C VAL A 131 12.20 0.10 -30.03
N ASP A 132 11.43 0.24 -31.11
CA ASP A 132 11.61 -0.45 -32.39
C ASP A 132 12.44 0.36 -33.40
N LEU A 133 12.69 1.65 -33.14
CA LEU A 133 13.39 2.55 -34.06
C LEU A 133 14.88 2.21 -34.21
N THR A 134 15.43 2.54 -35.38
CA THR A 134 16.88 2.56 -35.58
C THR A 134 17.57 3.51 -34.59
N PRO A 135 18.83 3.27 -34.18
CA PRO A 135 19.52 4.12 -33.20
C PRO A 135 19.54 5.60 -33.59
N ASP A 136 19.88 5.90 -34.85
CA ASP A 136 19.96 7.27 -35.35
C ASP A 136 18.59 7.98 -35.33
N CYS A 137 17.52 7.28 -35.71
CA CYS A 137 16.17 7.83 -35.63
C CYS A 137 15.72 8.00 -34.17
N ARG A 138 16.01 7.03 -33.31
CA ARG A 138 15.67 7.06 -31.88
C ARG A 138 16.29 8.26 -31.17
N ASP A 139 17.55 8.57 -31.46
CA ASP A 139 18.24 9.71 -30.86
C ASP A 139 17.60 11.05 -31.28
N VAL A 140 17.23 11.19 -32.56
CA VAL A 140 16.51 12.37 -33.06
C VAL A 140 15.13 12.49 -32.41
N VAL A 141 14.34 11.41 -32.40
CA VAL A 141 13.01 11.39 -31.78
C VAL A 141 13.11 11.69 -30.28
N GLY A 142 14.12 11.15 -29.60
CA GLY A 142 14.39 11.41 -28.19
C GLY A 142 14.68 12.89 -27.91
N ASN A 143 15.56 13.51 -28.70
CA ASN A 143 15.89 14.93 -28.57
C ASN A 143 14.67 15.82 -28.82
N LEU A 144 13.88 15.53 -29.86
CA LEU A 144 12.65 16.27 -30.15
C LEU A 144 11.60 16.09 -29.05
N THR A 145 11.52 14.90 -28.46
CA THR A 145 10.62 14.61 -27.33
C THR A 145 11.05 15.37 -26.07
N GLU A 146 12.35 15.45 -25.78
CA GLU A 146 12.88 16.26 -24.68
C GLU A 146 12.55 17.75 -24.90
N LEU A 147 12.73 18.27 -26.12
CA LEU A 147 12.37 19.65 -26.47
C LEU A 147 10.86 19.92 -26.35
N GLN A 148 10.01 18.97 -26.75
CA GLN A 148 8.56 19.06 -26.53
C GLN A 148 8.20 19.04 -25.04
N SER A 149 8.94 18.32 -24.20
CA SER A 149 8.70 18.32 -22.77
C SER A 149 9.14 19.61 -22.09
N GLN A 150 10.15 20.29 -22.63
CA GLN A 150 10.56 21.61 -22.15
C GLN A 150 9.52 22.67 -22.54
N ASP A 151 9.09 22.68 -23.80
CA ASP A 151 8.10 23.62 -24.32
C ASP A 151 7.00 22.86 -25.08
N ILE A 152 5.86 22.65 -24.42
CA ILE A 152 4.78 21.84 -24.98
C ILE A 152 4.05 22.53 -26.13
N ARG A 153 4.29 23.84 -26.34
CA ARG A 153 3.74 24.57 -27.50
C ARG A 153 4.27 24.04 -28.82
N ARG A 154 5.40 23.32 -28.79
CA ARG A 154 5.95 22.59 -29.93
C ARG A 154 5.11 21.37 -30.33
N ASN A 155 4.23 20.89 -29.46
CA ASN A 155 3.27 19.84 -29.80
C ASN A 155 1.95 20.49 -30.28
N ALA A 156 1.88 20.81 -31.57
CA ALA A 156 0.73 21.50 -32.16
C ALA A 156 -0.60 20.74 -31.99
N LEU A 157 -0.55 19.41 -32.00
CA LEU A 157 -1.73 18.55 -31.85
C LEU A 157 -2.29 18.62 -30.44
N LEU A 158 -1.42 18.52 -29.43
CA LEU A 158 -1.82 18.63 -28.03
C LEU A 158 -2.31 20.05 -27.71
N MET A 159 -1.64 21.09 -28.20
CA MET A 159 -2.07 22.48 -28.04
C MET A 159 -3.47 22.70 -28.61
N ARG A 160 -3.75 22.20 -29.82
CA ARG A 160 -5.08 22.30 -30.44
C ARG A 160 -6.14 21.53 -29.63
N ALA A 161 -5.82 20.32 -29.18
CA ALA A 161 -6.75 19.50 -28.40
C ALA A 161 -7.07 20.14 -27.04
N CYS A 162 -6.08 20.78 -26.42
CA CYS A 162 -6.15 21.34 -25.07
C CYS A 162 -6.47 22.83 -25.01
N ASP A 163 -6.69 23.52 -26.13
CA ASP A 163 -6.92 24.98 -26.17
C ASP A 163 -7.94 25.46 -25.12
N ALA A 164 -9.09 24.79 -25.01
CA ALA A 164 -10.12 25.16 -24.04
C ALA A 164 -9.65 25.15 -22.58
N VAL A 165 -8.88 24.13 -22.15
CA VAL A 165 -8.35 24.07 -20.78
C VAL A 165 -7.16 25.00 -20.59
N ILE A 166 -6.36 25.23 -21.63
CA ILE A 166 -5.26 26.19 -21.59
C ILE A 166 -5.81 27.58 -21.29
N GLN A 167 -6.79 28.03 -22.05
CA GLN A 167 -7.41 29.35 -21.84
C GLN A 167 -8.13 29.45 -20.50
N ALA A 168 -8.82 28.38 -20.07
CA ALA A 168 -9.64 28.43 -18.86
C ALA A 168 -8.85 28.26 -17.56
N GLN A 169 -7.76 27.48 -17.54
CA GLN A 169 -7.08 27.04 -16.31
C GLN A 169 -5.56 27.23 -16.33
N CYS A 170 -4.92 27.31 -17.51
CA CYS A 170 -3.46 27.39 -17.62
C CYS A 170 -2.97 28.68 -18.29
N HIS A 171 -3.81 29.70 -18.39
CA HIS A 171 -3.56 30.92 -19.15
C HIS A 171 -2.29 31.65 -18.66
N GLU A 172 -2.11 31.80 -17.35
CA GLU A 172 -0.94 32.48 -16.77
C GLU A 172 0.37 31.79 -17.15
N VAL A 173 0.35 30.46 -17.21
CA VAL A 173 1.51 29.64 -17.57
C VAL A 173 1.75 29.64 -19.07
N ALA A 174 0.67 29.62 -19.86
CA ALA A 174 0.75 29.60 -21.33
C ALA A 174 1.32 30.90 -21.92
N GLU A 175 1.04 32.04 -21.29
CA GLU A 175 1.57 33.35 -21.69
C GLU A 175 3.03 33.57 -21.29
N ASN A 176 3.57 32.77 -20.38
CA ASN A 176 4.97 32.87 -20.01
C ASN A 176 5.85 32.52 -21.22
N PRO A 177 6.71 33.44 -21.69
CA PRO A 177 7.57 33.20 -22.85
C PRO A 177 8.55 32.04 -22.62
N ILE A 178 8.89 31.74 -21.37
CA ILE A 178 9.75 30.62 -21.00
C ILE A 178 8.84 29.53 -20.42
N ASP A 179 8.50 28.54 -21.24
CA ASP A 179 7.93 27.28 -20.74
C ASP A 179 9.11 26.38 -20.33
N ALA A 180 9.15 26.00 -19.06
CA ALA A 180 10.12 25.06 -18.50
C ALA A 180 9.43 23.75 -18.09
N GLY A 181 8.46 23.32 -18.90
CA GLY A 181 7.55 22.21 -18.63
C GLY A 181 6.39 22.59 -17.67
N ASP A 182 6.18 23.87 -17.41
CA ASP A 182 5.15 24.36 -16.50
C ASP A 182 3.76 24.15 -17.12
N LEU A 183 3.61 24.39 -18.42
CA LEU A 183 2.33 24.24 -19.10
C LEU A 183 1.90 22.78 -19.11
N MET A 184 2.83 21.85 -19.37
CA MET A 184 2.54 20.42 -19.31
C MET A 184 2.11 19.98 -17.90
N GLU A 185 2.77 20.46 -16.84
CA GLU A 185 2.34 20.17 -15.47
C GLU A 185 0.93 20.69 -15.17
N CYS A 186 0.60 21.90 -15.62
CA CYS A 186 -0.75 22.45 -15.49
C CYS A 186 -1.79 21.61 -16.23
N LEU A 187 -1.48 21.14 -17.45
CA LEU A 187 -2.36 20.25 -18.21
C LEU A 187 -2.58 18.91 -17.49
N VAL A 188 -1.54 18.31 -16.89
CA VAL A 188 -1.67 17.09 -16.09
C VAL A 188 -2.59 17.31 -14.89
N GLN A 189 -2.44 18.43 -14.18
CA GLN A 189 -3.27 18.75 -13.01
C GLN A 189 -4.74 19.00 -13.38
N ASN A 190 -5.00 19.50 -14.59
CA ASN A 190 -6.34 19.85 -15.07
C ASN A 190 -6.91 18.86 -16.09
N LYS A 191 -6.30 17.69 -16.28
CA LYS A 191 -6.74 16.72 -17.31
C LYS A 191 -8.16 16.19 -17.12
N HIS A 192 -8.68 16.25 -15.89
CA HIS A 192 -10.05 15.85 -15.53
C HIS A 192 -10.97 17.04 -15.24
N HIS A 193 -10.54 18.26 -15.56
CA HIS A 193 -11.36 19.45 -15.40
C HIS A 193 -12.55 19.40 -16.38
N ARG A 194 -13.68 20.00 -16.00
CA ARG A 194 -14.94 19.92 -16.77
C ARG A 194 -14.84 20.51 -18.18
N VAL A 195 -13.91 21.44 -18.38
CA VAL A 195 -13.67 22.10 -19.67
C VAL A 195 -12.67 21.33 -20.55
N THR A 196 -12.02 20.30 -19.99
CA THR A 196 -11.01 19.51 -20.70
C THR A 196 -11.71 18.54 -21.63
N SER A 197 -11.36 18.60 -22.92
CA SER A 197 -11.88 17.69 -23.93
C SER A 197 -11.31 16.28 -23.71
N GLU A 198 -12.05 15.25 -24.13
CA GLU A 198 -11.55 13.87 -24.13
C GLU A 198 -10.27 13.74 -24.97
N LYS A 199 -10.21 14.43 -26.12
CA LYS A 199 -9.02 14.51 -26.97
C LYS A 199 -7.81 15.07 -26.20
N CYS A 200 -7.99 16.13 -25.41
CA CYS A 200 -6.92 16.67 -24.57
C CYS A 200 -6.50 15.69 -23.48
N ALA A 201 -7.46 15.10 -22.74
CA ALA A 201 -7.15 14.17 -21.66
C ALA A 201 -6.37 12.94 -22.16
N VAL A 202 -6.77 12.39 -23.31
CA VAL A 202 -6.06 11.29 -23.99
C VAL A 202 -4.68 11.74 -24.45
N GLY A 203 -4.56 12.91 -25.09
CA GLY A 203 -3.27 13.45 -25.55
C GLY A 203 -2.28 13.70 -24.41
N VAL A 204 -2.73 14.30 -23.31
CA VAL A 204 -1.94 14.50 -22.09
C VAL A 204 -1.47 13.17 -21.54
N THR A 205 -2.36 12.18 -21.42
CA THR A 205 -2.01 10.87 -20.89
C THR A 205 -1.05 10.11 -21.80
N ARG A 206 -1.23 10.22 -23.13
CA ARG A 206 -0.29 9.68 -24.12
C ARG A 206 1.11 10.26 -23.93
N PHE A 207 1.21 11.59 -23.79
CA PHE A 207 2.50 12.23 -23.54
C PHE A 207 3.12 11.78 -22.21
N GLN A 208 2.32 11.67 -21.13
CA GLN A 208 2.80 11.12 -19.86
C GLN A 208 3.35 9.69 -20.00
N LEU A 209 2.72 8.83 -20.82
CA LEU A 209 3.21 7.47 -21.07
C LEU A 209 4.58 7.46 -21.78
N ILE A 210 4.78 8.35 -22.76
CA ILE A 210 6.09 8.54 -23.41
C ILE A 210 7.13 8.95 -22.37
N GLN A 211 6.80 9.91 -21.49
CA GLN A 211 7.69 10.37 -20.43
C GLN A 211 8.11 9.27 -19.44
N MET A 212 7.31 8.21 -19.27
CA MET A 212 7.70 7.09 -18.41
C MET A 212 8.85 6.25 -18.99
N GLY A 213 9.05 6.31 -20.32
CA GLY A 213 10.03 5.51 -21.05
C GLY A 213 11.50 5.95 -20.87
N ASP A 214 11.76 7.24 -20.65
CA ASP A 214 13.08 7.80 -20.36
C ASP A 214 12.93 9.04 -19.46
N PHE A 215 13.75 9.14 -18.40
CA PHE A 215 13.66 10.28 -17.48
C PHE A 215 14.03 11.61 -18.15
N SER A 216 14.79 11.59 -19.25
CA SER A 216 15.11 12.80 -20.02
C SER A 216 13.89 13.41 -20.71
N PHE A 217 12.89 12.59 -21.04
CA PHE A 217 11.64 13.04 -21.67
C PHE A 217 10.75 13.85 -20.73
N SER A 218 11.13 13.99 -19.46
CA SER A 218 10.46 14.85 -18.50
C SER A 218 11.41 15.95 -18.05
N TYR A 219 11.36 17.10 -18.72
CA TYR A 219 12.30 18.20 -18.50
C TYR A 219 12.39 18.64 -17.02
N LYS A 220 11.25 18.81 -16.34
CA LYS A 220 11.22 19.14 -14.92
C LYS A 220 11.86 18.06 -14.04
N PHE A 221 11.58 16.80 -14.32
CA PHE A 221 12.16 15.68 -13.58
C PHE A 221 13.68 15.58 -13.82
N LYS A 222 14.12 15.62 -15.08
CA LYS A 222 15.55 15.65 -15.45
C LYS A 222 16.27 16.79 -14.73
N THR A 223 15.82 18.03 -14.90
CA THR A 223 16.48 19.19 -14.30
C THR A 223 16.46 19.21 -12.77
N ALA A 224 15.48 18.56 -12.14
CA ALA A 224 15.41 18.43 -10.70
C ALA A 224 16.27 17.29 -10.13
N CYS A 225 16.41 16.19 -10.87
CA CYS A 225 16.94 14.93 -10.35
C CYS A 225 18.22 14.42 -11.01
N GLU A 226 18.69 14.97 -12.13
CA GLU A 226 19.81 14.42 -12.92
C GLU A 226 21.06 14.12 -12.09
N GLU A 227 21.48 15.04 -11.20
CA GLU A 227 22.63 14.84 -10.31
C GLU A 227 22.41 13.67 -9.33
N ASP A 228 21.21 13.57 -8.76
CA ASP A 228 20.84 12.48 -7.86
C ASP A 228 20.76 11.14 -8.59
N VAL A 229 20.26 11.12 -9.84
CA VAL A 229 20.21 9.92 -10.69
C VAL A 229 21.61 9.40 -10.99
N LEU A 230 22.51 10.28 -11.45
CA LEU A 230 23.89 9.92 -11.77
C LEU A 230 24.64 9.34 -10.56
N ARG A 231 24.34 9.84 -9.36
CA ARG A 231 25.00 9.41 -8.12
C ARG A 231 24.38 8.16 -7.50
N LEU A 232 23.05 8.04 -7.47
CA LEU A 232 22.34 6.99 -6.72
C LEU A 232 21.81 5.86 -7.59
N CYS A 233 21.50 6.12 -8.85
CA CYS A 233 20.80 5.19 -9.73
C CYS A 233 21.60 4.96 -11.03
N PRO A 234 22.85 4.45 -10.94
CA PRO A 234 23.71 4.29 -12.11
C PRO A 234 23.09 3.31 -13.11
N ASN A 235 23.26 3.61 -14.40
CA ASN A 235 22.77 2.79 -15.53
C ASN A 235 21.24 2.69 -15.69
N MET A 236 20.47 3.53 -15.00
CA MET A 236 19.02 3.62 -15.20
C MET A 236 18.67 4.76 -16.15
N ARG A 237 17.88 4.48 -17.19
CA ARG A 237 17.32 5.49 -18.09
C ARG A 237 15.80 5.61 -18.02
N LYS A 238 15.08 4.50 -17.86
CA LYS A 238 13.62 4.52 -17.77
C LYS A 238 13.18 5.34 -16.54
N LYS A 239 12.28 6.29 -16.75
CA LYS A 239 11.81 7.18 -15.68
C LYS A 239 11.20 6.39 -14.53
N VAL A 240 10.40 5.37 -14.82
CA VAL A 240 9.78 4.48 -13.81
C VAL A 240 10.84 3.85 -12.90
N ASP A 241 11.90 3.28 -13.48
CA ASP A 241 12.95 2.60 -12.74
C ASP A 241 13.74 3.58 -11.86
N VAL A 242 14.03 4.76 -12.42
CA VAL A 242 14.67 5.86 -11.68
C VAL A 242 13.82 6.32 -10.51
N MET A 243 12.50 6.49 -10.71
CA MET A 243 11.57 6.87 -9.64
C MET A 243 11.54 5.81 -8.53
N ILE A 244 11.49 4.52 -8.87
CA ILE A 244 11.53 3.42 -7.89
C ILE A 244 12.84 3.44 -7.10
N CYS A 245 13.97 3.65 -7.78
CA CYS A 245 15.29 3.75 -7.15
C CYS A 245 15.37 4.93 -6.16
N LEU A 246 15.05 6.15 -6.63
CA LEU A 246 15.09 7.35 -5.80
C LEU A 246 14.07 7.29 -4.65
N GLY A 247 12.85 6.81 -4.91
CA GLY A 247 11.83 6.64 -3.89
C GLY A 247 12.26 5.65 -2.80
N THR A 248 12.97 4.58 -3.19
CA THR A 248 13.56 3.62 -2.24
C THR A 248 14.67 4.25 -1.42
N ALA A 249 15.54 5.06 -2.03
CA ALA A 249 16.57 5.81 -1.33
C ALA A 249 15.96 6.78 -0.29
N VAL A 250 14.89 7.51 -0.66
CA VAL A 250 14.15 8.38 0.26
C VAL A 250 13.57 7.61 1.43
N ARG A 251 12.90 6.47 1.19
CA ARG A 251 12.30 5.64 2.25
C ARG A 251 13.35 5.05 3.20
N ASN A 252 14.48 4.56 2.66
CA ASN A 252 15.54 3.96 3.46
C ASN A 252 16.25 5.00 4.35
N ALA A 253 16.43 6.23 3.85
CA ALA A 253 16.98 7.34 4.62
C ALA A 253 16.11 7.74 5.83
N MET A 254 14.80 7.43 5.81
CA MET A 254 13.92 7.63 6.97
C MET A 254 14.05 6.53 8.04
N MET A 255 14.54 5.34 7.68
CA MET A 255 14.63 4.18 8.59
C MET A 255 15.97 4.08 9.35
N TRP A 256 17.05 4.55 8.75
CA TRP A 256 18.37 4.58 9.37
C TRP A 256 18.71 6.04 9.65
N TYR A 257 19.21 6.35 10.86
CA TYR A 257 19.79 7.67 11.21
C TYR A 257 21.07 7.96 10.38
N ALA A 258 21.00 7.80 9.06
CA ALA A 258 22.07 8.07 8.12
C ALA A 258 22.06 9.58 7.82
N VAL A 259 23.13 10.23 8.27
CA VAL A 259 23.34 11.69 8.25
C VAL A 259 23.52 12.24 6.82
N GLU A 260 23.60 11.40 5.79
CA GLU A 260 23.72 11.85 4.41
C GLU A 260 22.33 11.99 3.77
N ARG A 261 21.96 13.23 3.44
CA ARG A 261 20.76 13.57 2.66
C ARG A 261 20.87 12.91 1.28
N GLN A 262 20.37 11.67 1.14
CA GLN A 262 20.64 10.85 -0.04
C GLN A 262 20.07 11.43 -1.33
N VAL A 263 18.92 12.09 -1.31
CA VAL A 263 18.32 12.75 -2.49
C VAL A 263 18.21 14.25 -2.23
N SER A 264 18.42 15.12 -3.21
CA SER A 264 18.29 16.57 -3.01
C SER A 264 16.84 16.98 -2.68
N PRO A 265 16.60 18.10 -1.95
CA PRO A 265 15.24 18.58 -1.68
C PRO A 265 14.44 18.87 -2.96
N ARG A 266 15.11 19.41 -4.00
CA ARG A 266 14.51 19.70 -5.30
C ARG A 266 14.06 18.41 -5.99
N CYS A 267 14.93 17.41 -6.07
CA CYS A 267 14.56 16.12 -6.65
C CYS A 267 13.47 15.43 -5.83
N ARG A 268 13.53 15.44 -4.50
CA ARG A 268 12.47 14.85 -3.66
C ARG A 268 11.10 15.47 -3.92
N GLN A 269 11.03 16.79 -4.06
CA GLN A 269 9.78 17.49 -4.35
C GLN A 269 9.23 17.06 -5.71
N GLN A 270 10.07 17.06 -6.76
CA GLN A 270 9.64 16.66 -8.09
C GLN A 270 9.28 15.18 -8.16
N LEU A 271 10.06 14.30 -7.52
CA LEU A 271 9.79 12.87 -7.42
C LEU A 271 8.39 12.61 -6.86
N ARG A 272 7.99 13.34 -5.82
CA ARG A 272 6.64 13.23 -5.23
C ARG A 272 5.55 13.65 -6.21
N VAL A 273 5.75 14.72 -6.97
CA VAL A 273 4.82 15.14 -8.03
C VAL A 273 4.64 14.01 -9.05
N GLU A 274 5.73 13.40 -9.49
CA GLU A 274 5.69 12.29 -10.44
C GLU A 274 5.05 11.02 -9.86
N GLU A 275 5.36 10.65 -8.61
CA GLU A 275 4.78 9.47 -7.96
C GLU A 275 3.26 9.60 -7.79
N VAL A 276 2.77 10.81 -7.45
CA VAL A 276 1.33 11.09 -7.38
C VAL A 276 0.68 11.10 -8.76
N ALA A 277 1.35 11.64 -9.78
CA ALA A 277 0.86 11.58 -11.15
C ALA A 277 0.79 10.12 -11.66
N MET A 278 1.74 9.28 -11.27
CA MET A 278 1.79 7.86 -11.63
C MET A 278 0.72 7.02 -10.92
N SER A 279 0.29 7.40 -9.71
CA SER A 279 -0.77 6.70 -8.99
C SER A 279 -2.18 7.01 -9.49
N GLU A 280 -2.32 7.97 -10.41
CA GLU A 280 -3.59 8.38 -10.98
C GLU A 280 -4.10 7.45 -12.11
N ASP A 281 -3.21 6.84 -12.89
CA ASP A 281 -3.58 5.91 -13.97
C ASP A 281 -2.68 4.69 -13.94
N ILE A 282 -3.28 3.51 -13.87
CA ILE A 282 -2.56 2.22 -13.86
C ILE A 282 -1.61 2.08 -15.05
N ARG A 283 -1.92 2.69 -16.20
CA ARG A 283 -1.07 2.62 -17.40
C ARG A 283 0.29 3.31 -17.22
N LEU A 284 0.37 4.28 -16.31
CA LEU A 284 1.64 4.93 -15.93
C LEU A 284 2.51 4.03 -15.03
N GLN A 285 1.96 2.90 -14.56
CA GLN A 285 2.64 1.86 -13.79
C GLN A 285 2.74 0.57 -14.63
N PRO A 286 3.66 0.50 -15.62
CA PRO A 286 3.66 -0.55 -16.64
C PRO A 286 3.72 -1.96 -16.05
N GLU A 287 4.52 -2.19 -15.00
CA GLU A 287 4.54 -3.50 -14.34
C GLU A 287 3.16 -3.88 -13.77
N LEU A 288 2.53 -2.99 -13.00
CA LEU A 288 1.23 -3.26 -12.39
C LEU A 288 0.17 -3.50 -13.48
N HIS A 289 0.14 -2.63 -14.49
CA HIS A 289 -0.77 -2.76 -15.63
C HIS A 289 -0.60 -4.10 -16.35
N ASP A 290 0.64 -4.51 -16.64
CA ASP A 290 0.90 -5.72 -17.41
C ASP A 290 0.55 -6.99 -16.62
N PHE A 291 0.87 -7.05 -15.32
CA PHE A 291 0.45 -8.17 -14.48
C PHE A 291 -1.06 -8.22 -14.25
N CYS A 292 -1.75 -7.08 -14.30
CA CYS A 292 -3.20 -6.99 -14.11
C CYS A 292 -4.00 -6.95 -15.40
N ARG A 293 -3.38 -6.94 -16.58
CA ARG A 293 -4.06 -6.72 -17.87
C ARG A 293 -5.27 -7.63 -18.09
N GLN A 294 -5.12 -8.92 -17.78
CA GLN A 294 -6.20 -9.89 -17.95
C GLN A 294 -7.33 -9.68 -16.93
N ASP A 295 -7.00 -9.30 -15.70
CA ASP A 295 -7.99 -9.01 -14.67
C ASP A 295 -8.73 -7.70 -14.95
N ILE A 296 -8.05 -6.68 -15.48
CA ILE A 296 -8.69 -5.44 -15.94
C ILE A 296 -9.72 -5.76 -17.03
N TYR A 297 -9.35 -6.57 -18.02
CA TYR A 297 -10.28 -6.97 -19.08
C TYR A 297 -11.47 -7.79 -18.56
N ARG A 298 -11.25 -8.66 -17.57
CA ARG A 298 -12.29 -9.56 -17.05
C ARG A 298 -13.21 -8.90 -16.01
N LEU A 299 -12.67 -8.05 -15.15
CA LEU A 299 -13.34 -7.52 -13.96
C LEU A 299 -13.66 -6.03 -14.05
N CYS A 300 -12.88 -5.27 -14.83
CA CYS A 300 -12.94 -3.80 -14.88
C CYS A 300 -13.18 -3.25 -16.30
N GLN A 301 -13.76 -4.03 -17.22
CA GLN A 301 -13.92 -3.65 -18.63
C GLN A 301 -14.68 -2.33 -18.85
N ASN A 302 -15.65 -2.02 -17.97
CA ASN A 302 -16.52 -0.85 -18.07
C ASN A 302 -16.02 0.32 -17.20
N VAL A 303 -14.80 0.21 -16.66
CA VAL A 303 -14.20 1.24 -15.81
C VAL A 303 -13.28 2.10 -16.65
N ALA A 304 -13.54 3.41 -16.67
CA ALA A 304 -12.70 4.36 -17.39
C ALA A 304 -11.28 4.41 -16.79
N PHE A 305 -10.28 4.62 -17.65
CA PHE A 305 -8.92 4.91 -17.20
C PHE A 305 -8.82 6.33 -16.61
N GLY A 306 -7.79 6.53 -15.78
CA GLY A 306 -7.60 7.76 -15.01
C GLY A 306 -8.45 7.83 -13.73
N ASN A 307 -8.26 8.90 -12.97
CA ASN A 307 -8.84 9.15 -11.64
C ASN A 307 -8.64 7.99 -10.65
N ALA A 308 -7.64 7.14 -10.87
CA ALA A 308 -7.36 5.87 -10.22
C ALA A 308 -8.53 4.86 -10.23
N GLN A 309 -9.49 5.00 -11.15
CA GLN A 309 -10.72 4.19 -11.13
C GLN A 309 -10.45 2.70 -11.37
N VAL A 310 -9.59 2.36 -12.34
CA VAL A 310 -9.19 0.96 -12.59
C VAL A 310 -8.44 0.38 -11.39
N ILE A 311 -7.60 1.18 -10.74
CA ILE A 311 -6.86 0.76 -9.53
C ILE A 311 -7.84 0.44 -8.39
N GLU A 312 -8.82 1.30 -8.14
CA GLU A 312 -9.86 1.04 -7.12
C GLU A 312 -10.70 -0.19 -7.48
N CYS A 313 -11.08 -0.38 -8.75
CA CYS A 313 -11.79 -1.57 -9.20
C CYS A 313 -11.01 -2.86 -8.89
N LEU A 314 -9.69 -2.88 -9.15
CA LEU A 314 -8.85 -4.02 -8.81
C LEU A 314 -8.79 -4.26 -7.29
N LYS A 315 -8.66 -3.20 -6.48
CA LYS A 315 -8.67 -3.30 -5.01
C LYS A 315 -10.00 -3.86 -4.49
N GLU A 316 -11.12 -3.43 -5.04
CA GLU A 316 -12.46 -3.91 -4.68
C GLU A 316 -12.67 -5.39 -5.05
N ASN A 317 -12.08 -5.83 -6.16
CA ASN A 317 -12.20 -7.21 -6.66
C ASN A 317 -11.00 -8.10 -6.29
N LYS A 318 -10.21 -7.73 -5.28
CA LYS A 318 -8.94 -8.40 -4.94
C LYS A 318 -9.05 -9.92 -4.83
N ARG A 319 -10.11 -10.44 -4.21
CA ARG A 319 -10.34 -11.90 -4.04
C ARG A 319 -10.50 -12.68 -5.35
N LEU A 320 -10.82 -12.00 -6.45
CA LEU A 320 -11.03 -12.59 -7.77
C LEU A 320 -9.83 -12.40 -8.70
N LEU A 321 -8.82 -11.61 -8.29
CA LEU A 321 -7.64 -11.34 -9.10
C LEU A 321 -6.80 -12.61 -9.29
N ALA A 322 -6.12 -12.69 -10.43
CA ALA A 322 -5.06 -13.65 -10.64
C ALA A 322 -3.93 -13.39 -9.63
N TRP A 323 -3.28 -14.46 -9.18
CA TRP A 323 -2.23 -14.43 -8.15
C TRP A 323 -1.20 -13.30 -8.36
N ARG A 324 -0.69 -13.12 -9.58
CA ARG A 324 0.33 -12.11 -9.88
C ARG A 324 -0.20 -10.68 -9.79
N CYS A 325 -1.42 -10.43 -10.27
CA CYS A 325 -2.06 -9.12 -10.14
C CYS A 325 -2.36 -8.82 -8.67
N HIS A 326 -2.89 -9.81 -7.94
CA HIS A 326 -3.16 -9.70 -6.52
C HIS A 326 -1.92 -9.27 -5.71
N GLN A 327 -0.77 -9.91 -5.93
CA GLN A 327 0.47 -9.54 -5.26
C GLN A 327 0.90 -8.09 -5.56
N LYS A 328 0.76 -7.65 -6.82
CA LYS A 328 1.10 -6.27 -7.21
C LYS A 328 0.13 -5.25 -6.61
N VAL A 329 -1.16 -5.56 -6.54
CA VAL A 329 -2.17 -4.72 -5.87
C VAL A 329 -1.93 -4.66 -4.37
N PHE A 330 -1.59 -5.77 -3.72
CA PHE A 330 -1.24 -5.79 -2.30
C PHE A 330 -0.02 -4.89 -2.01
N ARG A 331 1.03 -4.97 -2.83
CA ARG A 331 2.21 -4.10 -2.71
C ARG A 331 1.90 -2.63 -2.93
N LEU A 332 1.03 -2.32 -3.90
CA LEU A 332 0.54 -0.97 -4.10
C LEU A 332 -0.19 -0.46 -2.85
N GLN A 333 -1.09 -1.25 -2.27
CA GLN A 333 -1.80 -0.90 -1.04
C GLN A 333 -0.84 -0.73 0.15
N GLU A 334 0.18 -1.57 0.28
CA GLU A 334 1.22 -1.41 1.31
C GLU A 334 1.94 -0.06 1.16
N ALA A 335 2.32 0.33 -0.06
CA ALA A 335 2.97 1.61 -0.33
C ALA A 335 2.05 2.81 -0.03
N GLU A 336 0.79 2.76 -0.46
CA GLU A 336 -0.22 3.78 -0.18
C GLU A 336 -0.50 3.93 1.32
N MET A 337 -0.52 2.84 2.08
CA MET A 337 -0.74 2.90 3.53
C MET A 337 0.44 3.54 4.27
N ILE A 338 1.68 3.32 3.79
CA ILE A 338 2.88 3.95 4.34
C ILE A 338 2.97 5.43 3.96
N VAL A 339 2.60 5.77 2.72
CA VAL A 339 2.60 7.14 2.19
C VAL A 339 1.19 7.46 1.63
N PRO A 340 0.26 7.95 2.48
CA PRO A 340 -1.13 8.21 2.08
C PRO A 340 -1.30 9.15 0.89
N GLU A 341 -0.29 9.95 0.57
CA GLU A 341 -0.32 10.86 -0.57
C GLU A 341 -0.21 10.17 -1.92
N LEU A 342 0.33 8.95 -1.94
CA LEU A 342 0.35 8.12 -3.14
C LEU A 342 -1.03 7.55 -3.46
N ASP A 343 -1.96 7.53 -2.49
CA ASP A 343 -3.35 7.15 -2.73
C ASP A 343 -4.10 8.31 -3.41
N TYR A 344 -4.02 8.34 -4.74
CA TYR A 344 -4.64 9.39 -5.55
C TYR A 344 -6.14 9.57 -5.23
N THR A 345 -6.86 8.45 -5.04
CA THR A 345 -8.29 8.48 -4.75
C THR A 345 -8.56 9.15 -3.40
N LEU A 346 -7.79 8.80 -2.36
CA LEU A 346 -7.88 9.43 -1.04
C LEU A 346 -7.60 10.94 -1.15
N MET A 347 -6.48 11.31 -1.75
CA MET A 347 -6.06 12.71 -1.86
C MET A 347 -7.07 13.56 -2.64
N ARG A 348 -7.63 13.01 -3.73
CA ARG A 348 -8.65 13.68 -4.54
C ARG A 348 -9.98 13.81 -3.80
N VAL A 349 -10.52 12.71 -3.27
CA VAL A 349 -11.84 12.69 -2.61
C VAL A 349 -11.81 13.50 -1.32
N CYS A 350 -10.71 13.46 -0.58
CA CYS A 350 -10.56 14.16 0.69
C CYS A 350 -9.87 15.53 0.59
N LYS A 351 -9.54 16.04 -0.61
CA LYS A 351 -8.78 17.29 -0.81
C LYS A 351 -9.23 18.44 0.11
N ASN A 352 -10.53 18.72 0.15
CA ASN A 352 -11.10 19.79 0.96
C ASN A 352 -11.03 19.50 2.47
N MET A 353 -11.15 18.23 2.86
CA MET A 353 -11.07 17.82 4.26
C MET A 353 -9.62 17.85 4.77
N ILE A 354 -8.67 17.46 3.93
CA ILE A 354 -7.23 17.59 4.20
C ILE A 354 -6.89 19.06 4.40
N TRP A 355 -7.35 19.94 3.49
CA TRP A 355 -7.16 21.38 3.63
C TRP A 355 -7.84 21.96 4.88
N ARG A 356 -8.97 21.40 5.33
CA ARG A 356 -9.67 21.94 6.50
C ARG A 356 -9.08 21.46 7.83
N PHE A 357 -8.70 20.20 7.92
CA PHE A 357 -8.34 19.55 9.19
C PHE A 357 -6.85 19.24 9.33
N CYS A 358 -6.09 19.15 8.24
CA CYS A 358 -4.77 18.54 8.21
C CYS A 358 -3.68 19.40 7.53
N GLN A 359 -3.84 20.74 7.46
CA GLN A 359 -2.89 21.63 6.75
C GLN A 359 -1.44 21.49 7.23
N GLU A 360 -1.24 21.33 8.54
CA GLU A 360 0.09 21.25 9.17
C GLU A 360 0.56 19.80 9.37
N THR A 361 -0.21 18.82 8.90
CA THR A 361 0.11 17.41 9.09
C THR A 361 1.13 16.95 8.05
N ASP A 362 2.18 16.25 8.50
CA ASP A 362 3.11 15.58 7.59
C ASP A 362 2.37 14.60 6.67
N GLY A 363 2.80 14.50 5.42
CA GLY A 363 2.18 13.65 4.39
C GLY A 363 1.96 12.19 4.83
N SER A 364 2.89 11.64 5.61
CA SER A 364 2.80 10.27 6.15
C SER A 364 1.68 10.05 7.17
N ASN A 365 1.14 11.13 7.76
CA ASN A 365 0.13 11.09 8.83
C ASN A 365 -1.24 11.61 8.40
N ILE A 366 -1.44 11.98 7.13
CA ILE A 366 -2.70 12.53 6.62
C ILE A 366 -3.88 11.59 6.91
N LEU A 367 -3.74 10.29 6.65
CA LEU A 367 -4.82 9.33 6.93
C LEU A 367 -5.16 9.28 8.43
N GLN A 368 -4.17 9.38 9.31
CA GLN A 368 -4.40 9.38 10.75
C GLN A 368 -5.12 10.66 11.21
N CYS A 369 -4.75 11.82 10.69
CA CYS A 369 -5.45 13.08 10.95
C CYS A 369 -6.91 13.02 10.47
N LEU A 370 -7.15 12.50 9.27
CA LEU A 370 -8.50 12.31 8.73
C LEU A 370 -9.33 11.36 9.60
N LYS A 371 -8.75 10.25 10.09
CA LYS A 371 -9.41 9.31 11.01
C LYS A 371 -9.85 9.99 12.32
N GLN A 372 -9.01 10.84 12.90
CA GLN A 372 -9.33 11.56 14.14
C GLN A 372 -10.49 12.53 13.96
N ASN A 373 -10.66 13.09 12.75
CA ASN A 373 -11.71 14.05 12.43
C ASN A 373 -12.93 13.42 11.72
N LYS A 374 -12.95 12.10 11.49
CA LYS A 374 -13.95 11.39 10.66
C LYS A 374 -15.41 11.55 11.11
N ASN A 375 -15.61 11.86 12.39
CA ASN A 375 -16.93 12.03 13.01
C ASN A 375 -17.33 13.51 13.18
N SER A 376 -16.53 14.46 12.69
CA SER A 376 -16.91 15.87 12.66
C SER A 376 -18.16 16.07 11.80
N GLU A 377 -19.07 16.95 12.24
CA GLU A 377 -20.25 17.37 11.45
C GLU A 377 -19.86 17.99 10.11
N TRP A 378 -18.65 18.55 10.02
CA TRP A 378 -18.11 19.18 8.83
C TRP A 378 -17.35 18.23 7.91
N MET A 379 -17.33 16.93 8.22
CA MET A 379 -16.69 15.91 7.40
C MET A 379 -17.54 15.62 6.15
N ASP A 380 -16.95 15.75 4.97
CA ASP A 380 -17.61 15.40 3.72
C ASP A 380 -17.99 13.90 3.70
N PRO A 381 -19.25 13.53 3.38
CA PRO A 381 -19.68 12.13 3.41
C PRO A 381 -18.90 11.20 2.48
N LYS A 382 -18.41 11.68 1.32
CA LYS A 382 -17.60 10.87 0.40
C LYS A 382 -16.21 10.65 0.99
N CYS A 383 -15.61 11.68 1.58
CA CYS A 383 -14.34 11.53 2.30
C CYS A 383 -14.49 10.62 3.53
N LYS A 384 -15.57 10.75 4.32
CA LYS A 384 -15.86 9.83 5.43
C LYS A 384 -15.89 8.37 4.98
N ARG A 385 -16.60 8.08 3.88
CA ARG A 385 -16.65 6.74 3.29
C ARG A 385 -15.27 6.27 2.83
N MET A 386 -14.48 7.15 2.21
CA MET A 386 -13.12 6.85 1.79
C MET A 386 -12.23 6.47 2.98
N ILE A 387 -12.28 7.25 4.07
CA ILE A 387 -11.56 6.96 5.32
C ILE A 387 -11.96 5.57 5.86
N ILE A 388 -13.26 5.27 5.94
CA ILE A 388 -13.75 3.97 6.41
C ILE A 388 -13.25 2.84 5.49
N ASN A 389 -13.31 3.00 4.17
CA ASN A 389 -12.78 2.01 3.22
C ASN A 389 -11.29 1.75 3.44
N ARG A 390 -10.49 2.78 3.72
CA ARG A 390 -9.08 2.59 4.06
C ARG A 390 -8.90 1.90 5.41
N GLN A 391 -9.71 2.22 6.42
CA GLN A 391 -9.69 1.52 7.71
C GLN A 391 -10.04 0.03 7.55
N LEU A 392 -11.00 -0.32 6.70
CA LEU A 392 -11.33 -1.71 6.37
C LEU A 392 -10.09 -2.42 5.79
N THR A 393 -9.44 -1.82 4.80
CA THR A 393 -8.19 -2.35 4.23
C THR A 393 -7.08 -2.49 5.27
N GLN A 394 -6.86 -1.49 6.13
CA GLN A 394 -5.86 -1.56 7.23
C GLN A 394 -6.09 -2.77 8.14
N ASN A 395 -7.35 -3.14 8.38
CA ASN A 395 -7.66 -4.24 9.29
C ASN A 395 -7.56 -5.63 8.62
N THR A 396 -7.48 -5.70 7.28
CA THR A 396 -7.28 -6.98 6.57
C THR A 396 -5.87 -7.54 6.72
N ASP A 397 -4.86 -6.73 7.03
CA ASP A 397 -3.50 -7.22 7.24
C ASP A 397 -2.68 -6.24 8.07
N TYR A 398 -1.89 -6.75 9.03
CA TYR A 398 -1.04 -5.91 9.87
C TYR A 398 0.00 -5.10 9.08
N ARG A 399 0.41 -5.57 7.89
CA ARG A 399 1.33 -4.86 6.99
C ARG A 399 0.70 -3.63 6.35
N LEU A 400 -0.62 -3.65 6.17
CA LEU A 400 -1.41 -2.54 5.65
C LEU A 400 -1.76 -1.51 6.75
N ASN A 401 -1.36 -1.76 8.00
CA ASN A 401 -1.53 -0.81 9.11
C ASN A 401 -0.16 -0.42 9.68
N PRO A 402 0.50 0.63 9.16
CA PRO A 402 1.87 0.99 9.57
C PRO A 402 1.97 1.40 11.04
N VAL A 403 0.92 1.99 11.62
CA VAL A 403 0.88 2.36 13.05
C VAL A 403 0.90 1.11 13.91
N LEU A 404 0.04 0.13 13.60
CA LEU A 404 0.00 -1.16 14.29
C LEU A 404 1.32 -1.93 14.10
N ARG A 405 1.83 -2.03 12.86
CA ARG A 405 3.08 -2.73 12.55
C ARG A 405 4.26 -2.18 13.35
N ARG A 406 4.31 -0.86 13.54
CA ARG A 406 5.36 -0.20 14.33
C ARG A 406 5.19 -0.48 15.83
N ALA A 407 3.99 -0.28 16.37
CA ALA A 407 3.72 -0.45 17.80
C ALA A 407 3.86 -1.92 18.25
N CYS A 408 3.39 -2.87 17.44
CA CYS A 408 3.41 -4.30 17.74
C CYS A 408 4.61 -5.04 17.13
N ARG A 409 5.68 -4.33 16.76
CA ARG A 409 6.84 -4.90 16.05
C ARG A 409 7.46 -6.10 16.77
N ALA A 410 7.56 -6.06 18.09
CA ALA A 410 8.11 -7.14 18.90
C ALA A 410 7.08 -8.24 19.22
N ASP A 411 5.81 -7.87 19.36
CA ASP A 411 4.74 -8.77 19.80
C ASP A 411 4.24 -9.70 18.69
N ILE A 412 4.17 -9.20 17.45
CA ILE A 412 3.73 -10.00 16.29
C ILE A 412 4.55 -11.29 16.10
N PRO A 413 5.90 -11.25 15.97
CA PRO A 413 6.69 -12.47 15.84
C PRO A 413 6.74 -13.28 17.14
N LYS A 414 6.53 -12.65 18.31
CA LYS A 414 6.55 -13.36 19.59
C LYS A 414 5.30 -14.21 19.80
N PHE A 415 4.12 -13.70 19.47
CA PHE A 415 2.84 -14.32 19.81
C PHE A 415 2.09 -14.92 18.63
N CYS A 416 2.27 -14.39 17.42
CA CYS A 416 1.49 -14.76 16.23
C CYS A 416 2.33 -15.48 15.17
N GLN A 417 3.50 -16.01 15.54
CA GLN A 417 4.44 -16.67 14.61
C GLN A 417 3.82 -17.84 13.84
N SER A 418 2.92 -18.60 14.46
CA SER A 418 2.25 -19.73 13.80
C SER A 418 1.46 -19.31 12.56
N ILE A 419 0.84 -18.13 12.60
CA ILE A 419 0.10 -17.53 11.49
C ILE A 419 1.09 -17.07 10.41
N LEU A 420 2.18 -16.40 10.81
CA LEU A 420 3.20 -15.92 9.88
C LEU A 420 3.88 -17.07 9.10
N ASN A 421 4.05 -18.23 9.74
CA ASN A 421 4.64 -19.41 9.10
C ASN A 421 3.74 -20.00 7.99
N GLN A 422 2.44 -19.69 8.00
CA GLN A 422 1.47 -20.14 7.00
C GLN A 422 1.18 -19.05 5.96
N ALA A 423 1.76 -17.86 6.13
CA ALA A 423 1.52 -16.71 5.28
C ALA A 423 2.06 -16.95 3.87
N ALA A 424 1.19 -16.80 2.87
CA ALA A 424 1.65 -16.71 1.49
C ALA A 424 2.27 -15.33 1.24
N VAL A 425 3.33 -15.28 0.44
CA VAL A 425 4.05 -14.03 0.15
C VAL A 425 3.12 -13.07 -0.59
N ASP A 426 3.02 -11.84 -0.09
CA ASP A 426 2.27 -10.72 -0.70
C ASP A 426 0.77 -10.99 -0.92
N VAL A 427 0.17 -11.71 0.03
CA VAL A 427 -1.27 -11.93 0.16
C VAL A 427 -1.71 -11.60 1.58
N GLU A 428 -2.86 -10.94 1.73
CA GLU A 428 -3.44 -10.60 3.02
C GLU A 428 -3.66 -11.84 3.89
N LEU A 429 -3.43 -11.67 5.19
CA LEU A 429 -3.75 -12.65 6.22
C LEU A 429 -5.20 -12.53 6.71
N GLU A 430 -6.06 -11.81 5.98
CA GLU A 430 -7.48 -11.61 6.27
C GLU A 430 -7.77 -11.22 7.75
N GLY A 431 -6.88 -10.45 8.37
CA GLY A 431 -7.01 -9.97 9.75
C GLY A 431 -6.61 -10.98 10.83
N GLN A 432 -6.08 -12.16 10.48
CA GLN A 432 -5.71 -13.21 11.44
C GLN A 432 -4.68 -12.75 12.48
N VAL A 433 -3.66 -11.97 12.06
CA VAL A 433 -2.66 -11.42 13.00
C VAL A 433 -3.29 -10.44 13.97
N ILE A 434 -4.21 -9.59 13.50
CA ILE A 434 -4.94 -8.65 14.36
C ILE A 434 -5.82 -9.43 15.35
N SER A 435 -6.53 -10.46 14.89
CA SER A 435 -7.34 -11.33 15.77
C SER A 435 -6.47 -12.01 16.85
N CYS A 436 -5.30 -12.53 16.48
CA CYS A 436 -4.32 -13.07 17.44
C CYS A 436 -3.91 -12.02 18.49
N LEU A 437 -3.58 -10.80 18.07
CA LEU A 437 -3.20 -9.72 19.00
C LEU A 437 -4.38 -9.30 19.91
N LYS A 438 -5.62 -9.26 19.40
CA LYS A 438 -6.83 -9.01 20.21
C LYS A 438 -6.97 -10.03 21.34
N LEU A 439 -6.73 -11.32 21.07
CA LEU A 439 -6.75 -12.35 22.11
C LEU A 439 -5.62 -12.16 23.13
N LYS A 440 -4.42 -11.78 22.68
CA LYS A 440 -3.28 -11.53 23.58
C LYS A 440 -3.42 -10.26 24.41
N TYR A 441 -4.18 -9.28 23.93
CA TYR A 441 -4.63 -8.14 24.73
C TYR A 441 -5.47 -8.60 25.91
N ALA A 442 -6.44 -9.49 25.70
CA ALA A 442 -7.27 -10.03 26.78
C ALA A 442 -6.47 -10.81 27.83
N ASP A 443 -5.39 -11.48 27.39
CA ASP A 443 -4.47 -12.19 28.26
C ASP A 443 -3.48 -11.24 29.00
N GLN A 444 -3.47 -9.92 28.72
CA GLN A 444 -2.52 -8.92 29.25
C GLN A 444 -1.03 -9.21 28.95
N HIS A 445 -0.73 -9.75 27.76
CA HIS A 445 0.63 -10.17 27.38
C HIS A 445 1.36 -9.21 26.42
N LEU A 446 0.69 -8.19 25.91
CA LEU A 446 1.25 -7.27 24.91
C LEU A 446 2.18 -6.22 25.53
N SER A 447 3.08 -5.66 24.73
CA SER A 447 3.82 -4.47 25.12
C SER A 447 2.90 -3.24 25.23
N PRO A 448 3.23 -2.21 26.04
CA PRO A 448 2.36 -1.05 26.23
C PRO A 448 1.95 -0.34 24.93
N ASP A 449 2.92 -0.11 24.03
CA ASP A 449 2.65 0.55 22.74
C ASP A 449 1.69 -0.27 21.87
N CYS A 450 1.89 -1.59 21.82
CA CYS A 450 1.02 -2.50 21.10
C CYS A 450 -0.37 -2.60 21.73
N GLU A 451 -0.43 -2.66 23.07
CA GLU A 451 -1.67 -2.70 23.83
C GLU A 451 -2.53 -1.46 23.52
N ASP A 452 -1.95 -0.27 23.53
CA ASP A 452 -2.66 0.98 23.21
C ASP A 452 -3.22 0.97 21.79
N GLN A 453 -2.44 0.49 20.80
CA GLN A 453 -2.94 0.40 19.42
C GLN A 453 -4.03 -0.66 19.25
N ILE A 454 -3.91 -1.81 19.91
CA ILE A 454 -4.95 -2.85 19.89
C ILE A 454 -6.22 -2.36 20.58
N ARG A 455 -6.11 -1.58 21.66
CA ARG A 455 -7.26 -0.93 22.32
C ARG A 455 -8.03 -0.04 21.36
N VAL A 456 -7.34 0.79 20.56
CA VAL A 456 -7.97 1.61 19.52
C VAL A 456 -8.68 0.74 18.48
N ILE A 457 -8.01 -0.30 17.96
CA ILE A 457 -8.63 -1.22 16.97
C ILE A 457 -9.88 -1.88 17.55
N LEU A 458 -9.83 -2.32 18.81
CA LEU A 458 -10.95 -2.94 19.49
C LEU A 458 -12.14 -1.98 19.60
N GLN A 459 -11.91 -0.74 20.07
CA GLN A 459 -12.94 0.29 20.14
C GLN A 459 -13.58 0.58 18.78
N GLU A 460 -12.77 0.76 17.74
CA GLU A 460 -13.27 1.03 16.40
C GLU A 460 -14.09 -0.14 15.86
N SER A 461 -13.60 -1.38 16.03
CA SER A 461 -14.32 -2.58 15.58
C SER A 461 -15.57 -2.92 16.39
N ALA A 462 -15.62 -2.51 17.66
CA ALA A 462 -16.81 -2.67 18.49
C ALA A 462 -17.95 -1.74 18.04
N LEU A 463 -17.61 -0.53 17.58
CA LEU A 463 -18.57 0.45 17.04
C LEU A 463 -19.00 0.15 15.60
N ASP A 464 -18.06 -0.31 14.76
CA ASP A 464 -18.31 -0.68 13.37
C ASP A 464 -17.80 -2.10 13.10
N TYR A 465 -18.72 -3.06 13.15
CA TYR A 465 -18.44 -4.50 12.97
C TYR A 465 -17.75 -4.84 11.64
N ARG A 466 -17.84 -3.96 10.63
CA ARG A 466 -17.17 -4.14 9.33
C ARG A 466 -15.66 -4.03 9.46
N LEU A 467 -15.18 -3.28 10.44
CA LEU A 467 -13.76 -3.12 10.75
C LEU A 467 -13.14 -4.37 11.38
N ASP A 468 -13.90 -5.45 11.59
CA ASP A 468 -13.37 -6.76 11.98
C ASP A 468 -13.50 -7.78 10.83
N PRO A 469 -12.42 -8.05 10.08
CA PRO A 469 -12.49 -8.97 8.95
C PRO A 469 -12.83 -10.41 9.32
N GLN A 470 -12.39 -10.91 10.48
CA GLN A 470 -12.73 -12.26 10.92
C GLN A 470 -14.23 -12.35 11.22
N LEU A 471 -14.79 -11.32 11.85
CA LEU A 471 -16.22 -11.21 12.03
C LEU A 471 -16.98 -11.17 10.70
N GLN A 472 -16.52 -10.38 9.72
CA GLN A 472 -17.13 -10.34 8.38
C GLN A 472 -17.09 -11.72 7.69
N ILE A 473 -15.95 -12.39 7.72
CA ILE A 473 -15.78 -13.69 7.05
C ILE A 473 -16.70 -14.75 7.67
N HIS A 474 -16.77 -14.81 9.00
CA HIS A 474 -17.45 -15.92 9.68
C HIS A 474 -18.92 -15.64 10.00
N CYS A 475 -19.34 -14.38 10.15
CA CYS A 475 -20.69 -14.03 10.60
C CYS A 475 -21.59 -13.34 9.57
N SER A 476 -21.16 -13.07 8.34
CA SER A 476 -21.97 -12.33 7.35
C SER A 476 -23.38 -12.91 7.14
N GLU A 477 -23.51 -14.24 7.06
CA GLU A 477 -24.81 -14.93 6.93
C GLU A 477 -25.66 -14.79 8.21
N GLU A 478 -25.05 -14.96 9.38
CA GLU A 478 -25.74 -14.87 10.66
C GLU A 478 -26.19 -13.44 10.97
N ILE A 479 -25.40 -12.43 10.62
CA ILE A 479 -25.76 -11.01 10.72
C ILE A 479 -26.99 -10.73 9.85
N SER A 480 -26.98 -11.19 8.61
CA SER A 480 -28.10 -11.00 7.68
C SER A 480 -29.39 -11.68 8.17
N ARG A 481 -29.26 -12.78 8.92
CA ARG A 481 -30.39 -13.58 9.43
C ARG A 481 -30.91 -13.12 10.79
N LEU A 482 -30.03 -12.75 11.71
CA LEU A 482 -30.35 -12.48 13.11
C LEU A 482 -30.39 -10.99 13.45
N CYS A 483 -29.61 -10.16 12.74
CA CYS A 483 -29.45 -8.74 13.02
C CYS A 483 -29.70 -7.85 11.78
N PRO A 484 -30.75 -8.09 10.96
CA PRO A 484 -30.95 -7.37 9.71
C PRO A 484 -31.30 -5.89 9.93
N GLU A 485 -32.03 -5.56 11.00
CA GLU A 485 -32.44 -4.18 11.30
C GLU A 485 -31.24 -3.33 11.72
N GLU A 486 -30.41 -3.85 12.62
CA GLU A 486 -29.18 -3.21 13.08
C GLU A 486 -28.17 -3.06 11.94
N ALA A 487 -28.05 -4.07 11.07
CA ALA A 487 -27.17 -4.01 9.91
C ALA A 487 -27.66 -3.00 8.86
N ALA A 488 -28.98 -2.85 8.68
CA ALA A 488 -29.57 -1.91 7.73
C ALA A 488 -29.40 -0.45 8.16
N ALA A 489 -29.34 -0.16 9.45
CA ALA A 489 -29.08 1.19 9.97
C ALA A 489 -27.70 1.73 9.53
N GLN A 490 -26.73 0.84 9.28
CA GLN A 490 -25.34 1.19 8.92
C GLN A 490 -24.68 2.20 9.87
N GLU A 491 -25.16 2.26 11.12
CA GLU A 491 -24.66 3.17 12.14
C GLU A 491 -23.40 2.62 12.81
N GLN A 492 -22.47 3.51 13.15
CA GLN A 492 -21.27 3.18 13.93
C GLN A 492 -21.57 3.20 15.44
N SER A 493 -22.64 2.52 15.83
CA SER A 493 -23.20 2.51 17.19
C SER A 493 -22.92 1.21 17.96
N GLY A 494 -22.35 0.20 17.29
CA GLY A 494 -22.06 -1.12 17.87
C GLY A 494 -23.26 -2.07 18.01
N GLN A 495 -24.44 -1.69 17.49
CA GLN A 495 -25.67 -2.48 17.69
C GLN A 495 -25.63 -3.87 17.05
N VAL A 496 -24.96 -4.03 15.90
CA VAL A 496 -24.79 -5.36 15.28
C VAL A 496 -23.99 -6.29 16.20
N THR A 497 -22.93 -5.78 16.81
CA THR A 497 -22.11 -6.53 17.76
C THR A 497 -22.91 -6.93 19.00
N GLU A 498 -23.74 -6.03 19.53
CA GLU A 498 -24.63 -6.32 20.66
C GLU A 498 -25.70 -7.35 20.30
N CYS A 499 -26.32 -7.22 19.13
CA CYS A 499 -27.31 -8.19 18.64
C CYS A 499 -26.71 -9.60 18.51
N LEU A 500 -25.48 -9.73 18.00
CA LEU A 500 -24.79 -11.02 17.92
C LEU A 500 -24.52 -11.63 19.30
N LYS A 501 -24.04 -10.82 20.26
CA LYS A 501 -23.82 -11.26 21.65
C LYS A 501 -25.10 -11.80 22.28
N ILE A 502 -26.22 -11.08 22.13
CA ILE A 502 -27.54 -11.49 22.66
C ILE A 502 -28.03 -12.78 22.01
N ASN A 503 -27.83 -12.92 20.70
CA ASN A 503 -28.29 -14.08 19.94
C ASN A 503 -27.27 -15.22 19.87
N ILE A 504 -26.24 -15.25 20.72
CA ILE A 504 -25.16 -16.26 20.68
C ILE A 504 -25.66 -17.71 20.71
N LEU A 505 -26.79 -17.97 21.37
CA LEU A 505 -27.44 -19.29 21.41
C LEU A 505 -28.10 -19.70 20.09
N LYS A 506 -28.50 -18.72 19.27
CA LYS A 506 -29.19 -18.91 18.00
C LYS A 506 -28.24 -18.96 16.81
N ILE A 507 -26.96 -18.62 17.00
CA ILE A 507 -25.92 -18.71 15.97
C ILE A 507 -25.65 -20.19 15.68
N LYS A 508 -25.79 -20.58 14.41
CA LYS A 508 -25.58 -21.95 13.93
C LYS A 508 -24.16 -22.15 13.41
N LEU A 509 -23.58 -21.12 12.78
CA LEU A 509 -22.22 -21.19 12.26
C LEU A 509 -21.21 -21.17 13.42
N GLU A 510 -20.49 -22.29 13.61
CA GLU A 510 -19.50 -22.41 14.68
C GLU A 510 -18.35 -21.39 14.55
N GLY A 511 -17.93 -21.07 13.32
CA GLY A 511 -16.96 -19.98 13.08
C GLY A 511 -17.45 -18.64 13.63
N CYS A 512 -18.70 -18.27 13.32
CA CYS A 512 -19.29 -17.03 13.83
C CYS A 512 -19.40 -17.05 15.36
N LYS A 513 -19.86 -18.17 15.91
CA LYS A 513 -20.02 -18.35 17.35
C LYS A 513 -18.69 -18.22 18.09
N MET A 514 -17.61 -18.75 17.53
CA MET A 514 -16.26 -18.58 18.07
C MET A 514 -15.81 -17.12 18.04
N GLU A 515 -16.06 -16.37 16.97
CA GLU A 515 -15.74 -14.93 16.94
C GLU A 515 -16.55 -14.13 17.97
N VAL A 516 -17.83 -14.48 18.20
CA VAL A 516 -18.63 -13.86 19.28
C VAL A 516 -18.07 -14.22 20.67
N PHE A 517 -17.60 -15.45 20.88
CA PHE A 517 -16.90 -15.79 22.13
C PHE A 517 -15.59 -15.02 22.30
N ASN A 518 -14.81 -14.84 21.24
CA ASN A 518 -13.59 -14.04 21.26
C ASN A 518 -13.90 -12.59 21.60
N MET A 519 -14.95 -12.00 21.01
CA MET A 519 -15.43 -10.66 21.36
C MET A 519 -15.80 -10.55 22.85
N LEU A 520 -16.53 -11.52 23.38
CA LEU A 520 -16.88 -11.56 24.81
C LEU A 520 -15.63 -11.69 25.70
N LYS A 521 -14.63 -12.46 25.27
CA LYS A 521 -13.37 -12.64 26.03
C LYS A 521 -12.63 -11.31 26.12
N VAL A 522 -12.53 -10.61 24.99
CA VAL A 522 -11.84 -9.33 24.91
C VAL A 522 -12.62 -8.21 25.62
N SER A 523 -13.94 -8.15 25.49
CA SER A 523 -14.77 -7.12 26.14
C SER A 523 -14.77 -7.22 27.66
N LYS A 524 -14.51 -8.41 28.21
CA LYS A 524 -14.31 -8.60 29.65
C LYS A 524 -12.99 -8.01 30.16
N ALA A 525 -11.98 -7.92 29.31
CA ALA A 525 -10.63 -7.53 29.72
C ALA A 525 -10.55 -6.06 30.16
N ASP A 526 -11.29 -5.17 29.52
CA ASP A 526 -11.35 -3.76 29.88
C ASP A 526 -12.68 -3.12 29.45
N VAL A 527 -13.22 -2.21 30.26
CA VAL A 527 -14.45 -1.48 29.92
C VAL A 527 -14.23 -0.56 28.71
N PHE A 528 -13.01 -0.04 28.51
CA PHE A 528 -12.73 0.86 27.39
C PHE A 528 -12.81 0.19 26.02
N VAL A 529 -12.69 -1.13 25.92
CA VAL A 529 -12.82 -1.87 24.65
C VAL A 529 -14.26 -2.31 24.37
N ASP A 530 -15.19 -1.98 25.27
CA ASP A 530 -16.63 -2.12 25.09
C ASP A 530 -17.30 -0.72 25.16
N PRO A 531 -17.30 0.05 24.07
CA PRO A 531 -17.75 1.43 24.07
C PRO A 531 -19.25 1.56 24.41
N VAL A 532 -20.07 0.54 24.14
CA VAL A 532 -21.50 0.52 24.51
C VAL A 532 -21.64 0.43 26.03
N LEU A 533 -20.93 -0.49 26.67
CA LEU A 533 -20.92 -0.62 28.12
C LEU A 533 -20.26 0.59 28.80
N HIS A 534 -19.12 1.05 28.28
CA HIS A 534 -18.42 2.23 28.79
C HIS A 534 -19.31 3.47 28.78
N THR A 535 -20.06 3.71 27.70
CA THR A 535 -20.97 4.85 27.60
C THR A 535 -22.09 4.75 28.63
N ALA A 536 -22.69 3.56 28.79
CA ALA A 536 -23.75 3.33 29.77
C ALA A 536 -23.27 3.51 31.23
N CYS A 537 -22.00 3.17 31.50
CA CYS A 537 -21.39 3.23 32.83
C CYS A 537 -20.54 4.48 33.09
N ALA A 538 -20.48 5.45 32.16
CA ALA A 538 -19.55 6.58 32.23
C ALA A 538 -19.70 7.41 33.53
N LEU A 539 -20.93 7.66 33.96
CA LEU A 539 -21.21 8.38 35.22
C LEU A 539 -20.79 7.55 36.44
N ASP A 540 -21.10 6.26 36.46
CA ASP A 540 -20.76 5.38 37.57
C ASP A 540 -19.24 5.20 37.70
N ILE A 541 -18.52 5.07 36.58
CA ILE A 541 -17.05 5.05 36.57
C ILE A 541 -16.50 6.33 37.21
N LYS A 542 -17.05 7.50 36.84
CA LYS A 542 -16.63 8.78 37.38
C LYS A 542 -16.95 8.94 38.87
N HIS A 543 -18.05 8.38 39.36
CA HIS A 543 -18.46 8.54 40.76
C HIS A 543 -17.89 7.49 41.70
N HIS A 544 -17.76 6.24 41.24
CA HIS A 544 -17.40 5.11 42.08
C HIS A 544 -15.99 4.55 41.78
N CYS A 545 -15.48 4.72 40.56
CA CYS A 545 -14.21 4.14 40.12
C CYS A 545 -13.16 5.20 39.73
N ALA A 546 -13.35 6.48 40.07
CA ALA A 546 -12.45 7.56 39.66
C ALA A 546 -11.01 7.43 40.18
N ALA A 547 -10.81 6.77 41.31
CA ALA A 547 -9.47 6.52 41.86
C ALA A 547 -8.70 5.44 41.07
N MET A 548 -9.39 4.64 40.25
CA MET A 548 -8.78 3.56 39.48
C MET A 548 -8.27 4.09 38.15
N PRO A 549 -6.96 3.94 37.85
CA PRO A 549 -6.43 4.40 36.57
C PRO A 549 -6.98 3.53 35.43
N PRO A 550 -7.17 4.09 34.23
CA PRO A 550 -7.62 3.34 33.06
C PRO A 550 -6.61 2.26 32.67
N GLY A 551 -7.07 1.27 31.90
CA GLY A 551 -6.25 0.14 31.45
C GLY A 551 -6.21 -1.03 32.42
N LEU A 552 -5.72 -2.18 31.90
CA LEU A 552 -5.57 -3.45 32.62
C LEU A 552 -6.85 -3.98 33.28
N GLY A 553 -8.03 -3.54 32.83
CA GLY A 553 -9.31 -3.99 33.37
C GLY A 553 -9.66 -3.48 34.76
N ARG A 554 -8.88 -2.53 35.33
CA ARG A 554 -9.08 -2.04 36.70
C ARG A 554 -10.47 -1.44 36.92
N GLN A 555 -10.93 -0.63 35.98
CA GLN A 555 -12.26 -0.01 36.05
C GLN A 555 -13.38 -1.03 35.80
N MET A 556 -13.13 -2.06 34.98
CA MET A 556 -14.07 -3.17 34.80
C MET A 556 -14.24 -3.96 36.12
N SER A 557 -13.14 -4.31 36.79
CA SER A 557 -13.18 -4.97 38.10
C SER A 557 -13.92 -4.14 39.15
N CYS A 558 -13.64 -2.84 39.22
CA CYS A 558 -14.33 -1.92 40.12
C CYS A 558 -15.85 -1.90 39.87
N LEU A 559 -16.29 -1.84 38.61
CA LEU A 559 -17.72 -1.89 38.28
C LEU A 559 -18.38 -3.21 38.68
N MET A 560 -17.70 -4.35 38.47
CA MET A 560 -18.19 -5.66 38.88
C MET A 560 -18.31 -5.78 40.41
N GLU A 561 -17.36 -5.24 41.17
CA GLU A 561 -17.43 -5.16 42.63
C GLU A 561 -18.55 -4.22 43.10
N ALA A 562 -18.68 -3.05 42.47
CA ALA A 562 -19.72 -2.08 42.78
C ALA A 562 -21.14 -2.63 42.53
N LEU A 563 -21.32 -3.48 41.52
CA LEU A 563 -22.58 -4.17 41.26
C LEU A 563 -22.96 -5.14 42.39
N GLN A 564 -21.97 -5.75 43.06
CA GLN A 564 -22.17 -6.70 44.15
C GLN A 564 -22.35 -6.01 45.52
N ASP A 565 -21.78 -4.81 45.72
CA ASP A 565 -21.93 -4.06 46.97
C ASP A 565 -23.33 -3.44 47.08
N ARG A 566 -24.11 -3.88 48.07
CA ARG A 566 -25.46 -3.36 48.38
C ARG A 566 -25.49 -1.87 48.73
N ARG A 567 -24.35 -1.27 49.08
CA ARG A 567 -24.23 0.15 49.43
C ARG A 567 -24.09 1.04 48.19
N ILE A 568 -23.64 0.48 47.06
CA ILE A 568 -23.42 1.23 45.83
C ILE A 568 -24.63 1.06 44.91
N HIS A 569 -25.14 2.17 44.39
CA HIS A 569 -26.29 2.19 43.48
C HIS A 569 -25.84 2.70 42.12
N LEU A 570 -25.52 1.76 41.23
CA LEU A 570 -25.21 2.08 39.84
C LEU A 570 -26.45 2.64 39.12
N GLN A 571 -26.22 3.46 38.09
CA GLN A 571 -27.29 3.92 37.21
C GLN A 571 -28.07 2.73 36.62
N PRO A 572 -29.40 2.84 36.42
CA PRO A 572 -30.22 1.72 35.95
C PRO A 572 -29.72 1.11 34.63
N GLU A 573 -29.25 1.95 33.70
CA GLU A 573 -28.73 1.48 32.41
C GLU A 573 -27.40 0.75 32.56
N CYS A 574 -26.43 1.31 33.31
CA CYS A 574 -25.17 0.64 33.60
C CYS A 574 -25.40 -0.69 34.31
N LYS A 575 -26.24 -0.69 35.35
CA LYS A 575 -26.58 -1.91 36.12
C LYS A 575 -27.13 -3.00 35.21
N LYS A 576 -28.09 -2.67 34.35
CA LYS A 576 -28.70 -3.62 33.42
C LYS A 576 -27.67 -4.17 32.44
N LYS A 577 -26.97 -3.30 31.71
CA LYS A 577 -25.98 -3.72 30.71
C LYS A 577 -24.82 -4.51 31.32
N LEU A 578 -24.31 -4.08 32.46
CA LEU A 578 -23.24 -4.80 33.15
C LEU A 578 -23.70 -6.20 33.59
N GLN A 579 -24.94 -6.33 34.10
CA GLN A 579 -25.50 -7.63 34.45
C GLN A 579 -25.66 -8.53 33.21
N ASP A 580 -26.22 -8.00 32.12
CA ASP A 580 -26.37 -8.73 30.85
C ASP A 580 -25.00 -9.26 30.37
N HIS A 581 -23.94 -8.44 30.47
CA HIS A 581 -22.58 -8.84 30.11
C HIS A 581 -22.00 -9.93 31.03
N ILE A 582 -22.20 -9.82 32.34
CA ILE A 582 -21.77 -10.86 33.31
C ILE A 582 -22.44 -12.21 32.98
N ASP A 583 -23.73 -12.19 32.68
CA ASP A 583 -24.48 -13.40 32.33
C ASP A 583 -23.92 -14.03 31.04
N MET A 584 -23.66 -13.21 30.01
CA MET A 584 -23.04 -13.66 28.75
C MET A 584 -21.62 -14.21 28.94
N TRP A 585 -20.78 -13.57 29.75
CA TRP A 585 -19.44 -14.06 30.07
C TRP A 585 -19.49 -15.39 30.85
N SER A 586 -20.43 -15.53 31.77
CA SER A 586 -20.61 -16.77 32.53
C SER A 586 -21.01 -17.94 31.62
N TYR A 587 -21.83 -17.65 30.61
CA TYR A 587 -22.21 -18.63 29.60
C TYR A 587 -21.03 -18.99 28.69
N ALA A 588 -20.28 -18.00 28.20
CA ALA A 588 -19.08 -18.21 27.39
C ALA A 588 -18.03 -19.06 28.12
N ALA A 589 -17.83 -18.82 29.42
CA ALA A 589 -16.92 -19.60 30.27
C ALA A 589 -17.31 -21.07 30.40
N LYS A 590 -18.61 -21.40 30.36
CA LYS A 590 -19.10 -22.79 30.42
C LYS A 590 -18.96 -23.52 29.09
N MET A 591 -19.06 -22.78 27.98
CA MET A 591 -19.15 -23.36 26.63
C MET A 591 -17.80 -23.40 25.90
N SER A 592 -16.85 -22.56 26.29
CA SER A 592 -15.52 -22.49 25.66
C SER A 592 -14.42 -22.57 26.72
N PRO A 593 -13.61 -23.65 26.76
CA PRO A 593 -12.48 -23.78 27.68
C PRO A 593 -11.46 -22.64 27.53
N GLN A 594 -11.32 -22.07 26.33
CA GLN A 594 -10.40 -20.96 26.03
C GLN A 594 -10.79 -19.64 26.72
N PHE A 595 -12.01 -19.55 27.24
CA PHE A 595 -12.52 -18.40 27.99
C PHE A 595 -12.15 -18.44 29.49
N GLN A 596 -11.75 -19.61 30.02
CA GLN A 596 -11.46 -19.80 31.46
C GLN A 596 -10.07 -19.31 31.90
N GLU A 597 -9.16 -18.98 30.97
CA GLU A 597 -7.76 -18.60 31.28
C GLU A 597 -7.58 -17.19 31.89
N PHE A 598 -8.57 -16.62 32.58
CA PHE A 598 -8.33 -15.46 33.44
C PHE A 598 -7.86 -15.95 34.81
N PRO A 599 -6.58 -15.77 35.20
CA PRO A 599 -6.29 -15.70 36.62
C PRO A 599 -6.95 -14.41 37.12
N ILE A 600 -8.02 -14.56 37.89
CA ILE A 600 -8.43 -13.55 38.85
C ILE A 600 -7.13 -13.17 39.61
N MET A 601 -6.78 -11.87 39.67
CA MET A 601 -5.72 -11.41 40.57
C MET A 601 -6.17 -11.66 42.01
N GLU A 602 -6.08 -12.90 42.44
CA GLU A 602 -5.87 -13.24 43.83
C GLU A 602 -4.41 -12.85 44.08
N GLU A 603 -4.20 -11.90 44.99
CA GLU A 603 -2.88 -11.49 45.44
C GLU A 603 -1.98 -12.73 45.61
N ARG A 604 -1.03 -12.94 44.68
CA ARG A 604 0.05 -13.92 44.87
C ARG A 604 1.07 -13.36 45.85
N GLY A 605 0.63 -13.11 47.08
CA GLY A 605 1.45 -13.22 48.27
C GLY A 605 1.56 -14.70 48.67
N GLY A 606 2.08 -15.55 47.78
CA GLY A 606 2.22 -17.00 48.00
C GLY A 606 3.67 -17.46 48.18
N PRO A 607 3.93 -18.65 48.77
CA PRO A 607 5.18 -19.02 49.47
C PRO A 607 6.46 -19.10 48.62
N GLN A 608 6.36 -18.94 47.30
CA GLN A 608 7.47 -19.09 46.36
C GLN A 608 8.45 -17.91 46.45
N VAL A 609 7.98 -16.69 46.69
CA VAL A 609 8.85 -15.51 46.88
C VAL A 609 9.60 -15.62 48.21
N SER A 610 8.93 -16.13 49.26
CA SER A 610 9.57 -16.46 50.55
C SER A 610 10.63 -17.56 50.39
N ARG A 611 10.35 -18.62 49.63
CA ARG A 611 11.31 -19.69 49.34
C ARG A 611 12.53 -19.22 48.55
N MET A 612 12.35 -18.36 47.54
CA MET A 612 13.48 -17.79 46.78
C MET A 612 14.35 -16.86 47.65
N LEU A 613 13.74 -16.06 48.54
CA LEU A 613 14.47 -15.23 49.50
C LEU A 613 15.22 -16.06 50.55
N VAL A 614 14.65 -17.17 51.00
CA VAL A 614 15.32 -18.11 51.92
C VAL A 614 16.46 -18.85 51.22
N ILE A 615 16.30 -19.27 49.96
CA ILE A 615 17.37 -19.93 49.20
C ILE A 615 18.51 -18.95 48.92
N ALA A 616 18.20 -17.68 48.59
CA ALA A 616 19.20 -16.65 48.38
C ALA A 616 19.97 -16.32 49.67
N SER A 617 19.27 -16.22 50.82
CA SER A 617 19.92 -15.95 52.11
C SER A 617 20.77 -17.12 52.61
N VAL A 618 20.32 -18.37 52.41
CA VAL A 618 21.10 -19.58 52.71
C VAL A 618 22.32 -19.70 51.80
N SER A 619 22.20 -19.34 50.52
CA SER A 619 23.33 -19.34 49.58
C SER A 619 24.37 -18.29 49.95
N LEU A 620 23.94 -17.10 50.40
CA LEU A 620 24.83 -16.05 50.88
C LEU A 620 25.54 -16.43 52.19
N LEU A 621 24.82 -17.10 53.10
CA LEU A 621 25.38 -17.65 54.34
C LEU A 621 26.39 -18.76 54.06
N LEU A 622 26.10 -19.68 53.13
CA LEU A 622 27.04 -20.72 52.73
C LEU A 622 28.29 -20.14 52.06
N PHE A 623 28.15 -19.09 51.25
CA PHE A 623 29.27 -18.42 50.62
C PHE A 623 30.16 -17.70 51.64
N THR A 624 29.57 -17.02 52.63
CA THR A 624 30.31 -16.36 53.71
C THR A 624 30.99 -17.35 54.66
N VAL A 625 30.36 -18.48 54.96
CA VAL A 625 30.99 -19.59 55.72
C VAL A 625 32.14 -20.21 54.92
N CYS A 626 32.00 -20.38 53.61
CA CYS A 626 33.06 -20.92 52.76
C CYS A 626 34.27 -19.97 52.67
N CYS A 627 34.01 -18.66 52.51
CA CYS A 627 35.05 -17.63 52.52
C CYS A 627 35.77 -17.52 53.88
N THR A 628 35.06 -17.63 55.00
CA THR A 628 35.69 -17.61 56.34
C THR A 628 36.50 -18.87 56.62
N LEU A 629 36.03 -20.05 56.19
CA LEU A 629 36.80 -21.30 56.28
C LEU A 629 38.06 -21.27 55.41
N MET A 630 37.98 -20.72 54.19
CA MET A 630 39.14 -20.49 53.32
C MET A 630 40.16 -19.53 53.96
N TYR A 631 39.67 -18.46 54.60
CA TYR A 631 40.52 -17.49 55.31
C TYR A 631 41.23 -18.10 56.53
N VAL A 632 40.54 -18.96 57.29
CA VAL A 632 41.14 -19.69 58.43
C VAL A 632 42.18 -20.71 57.96
N LYS A 633 41.92 -21.44 56.87
CA LYS A 633 42.86 -22.41 56.28
C LYS A 633 44.13 -21.75 55.75
N GLN A 634 44.03 -20.50 55.29
CA GLN A 634 45.16 -19.70 54.83
C GLN A 634 46.07 -19.19 55.96
N LYS A 635 45.55 -19.08 57.21
CA LYS A 635 46.34 -18.68 58.38
C LYS A 635 47.12 -19.84 59.02
N GLN A 636 46.74 -21.10 58.77
CA GLN A 636 47.41 -22.28 59.34
C GLN A 636 48.55 -22.85 58.49
N THR A 637 48.84 -22.29 57.31
CA THR A 637 49.94 -22.72 56.43
C THR A 637 50.92 -21.58 56.17
N LYS A 638 51.76 -21.28 57.16
CA LYS A 638 53.07 -20.64 56.96
C LYS A 638 54.14 -21.63 57.41
N PRO A 639 54.99 -22.17 56.54
CA PRO A 639 56.21 -22.85 56.97
C PRO A 639 57.34 -21.86 57.23
N SER A 640 58.11 -22.19 58.27
CA SER A 640 59.32 -21.54 58.75
C SER A 640 60.49 -21.63 57.76
N LYS A 641 61.42 -20.68 57.89
CA LYS A 641 62.77 -20.67 57.29
C LYS A 641 63.58 -21.91 57.69
N TYR A 642 64.56 -22.21 56.82
CA TYR A 642 65.76 -23.05 56.98
C TYR A 642 65.70 -24.50 56.45
N ASP A 643 66.38 -24.70 55.30
CA ASP A 643 67.46 -25.70 55.02
C ASP A 643 67.33 -26.31 53.60
N ILE A 644 68.34 -26.71 52.81
CA ILE A 644 69.82 -26.58 52.66
C ILE A 644 70.13 -27.24 51.28
N LEU A 645 71.16 -26.73 50.57
CA LEU A 645 72.01 -27.33 49.50
C LEU A 645 71.71 -28.74 48.93
N TYR A 646 71.64 -28.86 47.61
CA TYR A 646 72.72 -29.37 46.72
C TYR A 646 72.47 -28.97 45.27
#